data_AF-A0A970QMZ0-F1
#
_entry.id   AF-A0A970QMZ0-F1
#
_cell.length_a   1.000
_cell.length_b   1.000
_cell.length_c   1.000
_cell.angle_alpha   90.00
_cell.angle_beta   90.00
_cell.angle_gamma   90.00
#
_symmetry.space_group_name_H-M   'P 1'
#
loop_
_entity.id
_entity.type
_entity.pdbx_description
1 polymer ?
#
loop_
_entity_poly.entity_id
_entity_poly.type
_entity_poly.pdbx_seq_one_letter_code
_entity_poly.pdbx_strand_id
1 'polypeptide(L)'
;MKRKISLFCLLIVSLTSQNTLLSQTETTSKTTIYINKAKNISEPSGTITTSPLKINDASFEEADLQWNYTHPFQTNQIKTKKNNYTHKRILKPGDAIIFEVENNQILEDSSHFELLSSDIQNAISRVPIWLHYDLTFKFKLITQTDFRNKMIDLLNATPKQYLDEVAFMLTYLPYEVLRHSRFYNDWDYLLKNVEYIYSFADSLKYVRLVEKGDTNTNHWQTTTEYKIKTGTNTFIWREIDPYYYYQFIVMPKLEQEGLYVADDVSSVGQRTWGYSWREYLWFDPDTNYSYRPVNIASYKVIDDKGNKDSIRIDTIPRLGEIMQMPEYLWDQQMTIYFFNRDFDSTHDAMNVLGNWCSRCIPMDVTNANDYRPSQPNHIAWKHIGNCHEDALLVAAATRTCLIPLMHIGDFCDDHVWGMFHDGGDSIWHHYEFFRGGCSPGRPYYWGMTNMQEYGHYGWNSSLVQGYIPDGRLMNVSDCYSENKPASNLDLTIVDSLGNPIDGVRVNLYSTNTQYGTAYVRSAGYLWTDSQGKINTPIGTGKKYYMKIYHPNYGSYPTETDKVYILVNTNTVAGQNYNITFTLPDKPKSRSRVNTNFNTYDAEKSLQFSFSAKNISTDRNPVDGQGSTFYERTASDALLNIHVLSEEEMNTFKSSKTAKVNSIYTLYRRLPGELAVPIHQSGKTYIAVTNDFNYKNFIEIEYSTDIINGAVFDASINEAEDENKLTVNIYPNPADNQLNIMASPYNIQSIRIMDITGKVIRDIQNVSQNNPYQIDISNIESGIYFITLYSHKGKSVKKFIKK
;
A
#
# COMPACT_ATOMS: atom_id res chain seq x y z
N MET A 1 -31.09 46.94 25.02
CA MET A 1 -31.17 46.93 26.51
C MET A 1 -29.82 46.47 27.05
N LYS A 2 -29.17 47.27 27.91
CA LYS A 2 -27.90 46.94 28.57
C LYS A 2 -28.11 45.88 29.69
N ARG A 3 -26.99 45.22 30.05
CA ARG A 3 -26.69 44.43 31.29
C ARG A 3 -26.81 42.91 31.10
N LYS A 4 -25.94 42.06 31.62
CA LYS A 4 -24.88 42.21 32.63
C LYS A 4 -23.93 41.01 32.55
N ILE A 5 -22.66 41.28 32.75
CA ILE A 5 -21.59 40.33 33.04
C ILE A 5 -21.84 39.74 34.44
N SER A 6 -21.72 38.41 34.56
CA SER A 6 -21.43 37.72 35.83
C SER A 6 -20.18 36.87 35.62
N LEU A 7 -19.10 37.34 36.24
CA LEU A 7 -17.84 36.63 36.46
C LEU A 7 -18.05 35.59 37.56
N PHE A 8 -17.58 34.37 37.37
CA PHE A 8 -17.16 33.50 38.48
C PHE A 8 -15.84 32.82 38.13
N CYS A 9 -14.86 33.04 39.00
CA CYS A 9 -13.49 32.53 38.99
C CYS A 9 -13.45 30.98 39.01
N LEU A 10 -12.71 30.36 38.08
CA LEU A 10 -11.34 29.84 38.26
C LEU A 10 -11.20 28.70 39.28
N LEU A 11 -11.20 27.47 38.78
CA LEU A 11 -10.31 26.42 39.27
C LEU A 11 -9.55 25.84 38.06
N ILE A 12 -8.23 26.03 38.09
CA ILE A 12 -7.27 25.58 37.11
C ILE A 12 -6.99 24.09 37.35
N VAL A 13 -7.27 23.25 36.35
CA VAL A 13 -6.52 22.02 36.12
C VAL A 13 -6.05 22.06 34.67
N SER A 14 -4.74 22.15 34.52
CA SER A 14 -4.00 22.15 33.27
C SER A 14 -4.20 20.83 32.50
N LEU A 15 -4.88 20.90 31.36
CA LEU A 15 -4.78 19.92 30.28
C LEU A 15 -4.49 20.69 29.00
N THR A 16 -3.20 20.82 28.68
CA THR A 16 -2.74 21.23 27.35
C THR A 16 -3.03 20.10 26.37
N SER A 17 -4.22 20.06 25.79
CA SER A 17 -4.46 19.34 24.54
C SER A 17 -4.12 20.29 23.39
N GLN A 18 -2.86 20.24 22.92
CA GLN A 18 -2.56 20.74 21.59
C GLN A 18 -3.25 19.83 20.59
N ASN A 19 -4.35 20.31 20.02
CA ASN A 19 -4.86 19.85 18.74
C ASN A 19 -3.84 20.23 17.67
N THR A 20 -2.97 19.29 17.28
CA THR A 20 -2.23 19.42 16.03
C THR A 20 -3.14 18.97 14.89
N LEU A 21 -3.83 19.95 14.29
CA LEU A 21 -4.26 19.85 12.90
C LEU A 21 -3.00 19.69 12.05
N LEU A 22 -2.78 18.50 11.49
CA LEU A 22 -1.82 18.28 10.41
C LEU A 22 -2.46 18.72 9.10
N SER A 23 -2.47 20.04 8.84
CA SER A 23 -2.47 20.54 7.46
C SER A 23 -1.04 20.41 6.94
N GLN A 24 -0.85 20.02 5.67
CA GLN A 24 0.41 20.23 4.96
C GLN A 24 0.74 21.72 4.94
N THR A 25 1.42 22.21 5.97
CA THR A 25 2.26 23.39 5.85
C THR A 25 3.56 22.92 5.22
N GLU A 26 3.96 23.55 4.12
CA GLU A 26 5.36 23.54 3.74
C GLU A 26 6.17 23.85 5.00
N THR A 27 6.99 22.89 5.43
CA THR A 27 7.89 23.10 6.56
C THR A 27 8.88 24.18 6.15
N THR A 28 8.62 25.42 6.55
CA THR A 28 9.56 26.54 6.45
C THR A 28 10.73 26.37 7.43
N SER A 29 10.74 25.33 8.26
CA SER A 29 11.97 24.87 8.89
C SER A 29 12.79 24.07 7.87
N LYS A 30 13.91 24.64 7.42
CA LYS A 30 15.02 23.88 6.84
C LYS A 30 15.48 22.85 7.88
N THR A 31 14.88 21.67 7.89
CA THR A 31 15.36 20.55 8.71
C THR A 31 16.62 20.05 8.01
N THR A 32 17.78 20.43 8.55
CA THR A 32 19.06 19.92 8.09
C THR A 32 19.14 18.44 8.43
N ILE A 33 19.06 17.56 7.42
CA ILE A 33 19.25 16.13 7.60
C ILE A 33 20.75 15.88 7.76
N TYR A 34 21.17 15.47 8.96
CA TYR A 34 22.57 15.16 9.25
C TYR A 34 22.92 13.76 8.75
N ILE A 35 23.81 13.71 7.77
CA ILE A 35 24.42 12.45 7.34
C ILE A 35 25.82 12.40 8.02
N ASN A 36 26.02 11.48 8.98
CA ASN A 36 27.27 11.36 9.77
C ASN A 36 28.04 10.07 9.43
N LYS A 37 29.39 10.10 9.42
CA LYS A 37 30.28 8.96 9.14
C LYS A 37 30.97 8.54 10.44
N ALA A 38 30.89 7.27 10.85
CA ALA A 38 31.51 6.78 12.09
C ALA A 38 32.85 6.06 11.86
N LYS A 39 33.73 6.13 12.87
CA LYS A 39 35.13 5.66 12.88
C LYS A 39 35.33 4.31 13.61
N ASN A 40 34.28 3.56 13.98
CA ASN A 40 34.38 2.25 14.67
C ASN A 40 33.25 1.27 14.26
N ILE A 41 33.52 -0.04 14.29
CA ILE A 41 32.87 -1.13 13.51
C ILE A 41 31.81 -1.96 14.30
N SER A 42 31.24 -1.46 15.41
CA SER A 42 30.47 -2.30 16.35
C SER A 42 28.93 -2.11 16.39
N GLU A 43 28.25 -1.70 15.31
CA GLU A 43 26.77 -1.58 15.29
C GLU A 43 26.07 -2.58 14.33
N PRO A 44 24.88 -3.10 14.70
CA PRO A 44 24.18 -4.19 13.99
C PRO A 44 23.65 -3.77 12.61
N SER A 45 23.47 -4.76 11.73
CA SER A 45 23.08 -4.62 10.32
C SER A 45 21.84 -3.74 10.13
N GLY A 46 22.10 -2.52 9.65
CA GLY A 46 21.13 -1.44 9.51
C GLY A 46 21.66 -0.18 10.17
N THR A 47 22.65 0.50 9.56
CA THR A 47 23.19 1.72 10.15
C THR A 47 23.38 2.84 9.13
N ILE A 48 22.92 4.01 9.56
CA ILE A 48 23.07 5.35 8.96
C ILE A 48 24.56 5.64 8.67
N THR A 49 25.01 5.99 7.45
CA THR A 49 26.34 6.65 7.24
C THR A 49 26.70 7.31 5.87
N THR A 50 27.21 8.54 5.91
CA THR A 50 27.65 9.42 4.80
C THR A 50 28.76 8.91 3.87
N SER A 51 28.50 8.99 2.55
CA SER A 51 29.33 9.38 1.37
C SER A 51 30.87 9.18 1.32
N PRO A 52 31.51 9.34 0.13
CA PRO A 52 31.21 8.80 -1.19
C PRO A 52 32.28 7.76 -1.57
N LEU A 53 31.99 6.73 -2.38
CA LEU A 53 33.05 6.11 -3.18
C LEU A 53 32.54 5.30 -4.37
N LYS A 54 33.43 5.34 -5.38
CA LYS A 54 33.33 4.84 -6.74
C LYS A 54 33.15 3.32 -6.80
N ILE A 55 32.36 2.93 -7.78
CA ILE A 55 31.94 1.58 -8.14
C ILE A 55 32.97 1.01 -9.12
N ASN A 56 33.35 -0.25 -8.93
CA ASN A 56 33.99 -1.06 -9.98
C ASN A 56 33.13 -2.30 -10.22
N ASP A 57 32.91 -2.54 -11.51
CA ASP A 57 31.95 -3.44 -12.12
C ASP A 57 32.25 -4.93 -11.93
N ALA A 58 31.19 -5.74 -11.82
CA ALA A 58 31.14 -7.10 -12.37
C ALA A 58 29.68 -7.56 -12.55
N SER A 59 29.36 -7.96 -13.77
CA SER A 59 28.07 -8.36 -14.36
C SER A 59 27.66 -9.81 -14.08
N PHE A 60 26.36 -10.09 -13.92
CA PHE A 60 25.76 -11.43 -14.14
C PHE A 60 24.29 -11.36 -14.62
N GLU A 61 23.91 -12.42 -15.34
CA GLU A 61 22.77 -12.59 -16.27
C GLU A 61 21.35 -12.63 -15.66
N GLU A 62 20.39 -12.28 -16.52
CA GLU A 62 18.95 -12.12 -16.29
C GLU A 62 18.18 -13.45 -16.07
N ALA A 63 17.15 -13.37 -15.23
CA ALA A 63 16.02 -14.29 -15.28
C ALA A 63 14.74 -13.45 -15.42
N ASP A 64 14.01 -13.67 -16.52
CA ASP A 64 12.71 -13.09 -16.78
C ASP A 64 11.74 -13.39 -15.62
N LEU A 65 11.31 -12.36 -14.90
CA LEU A 65 10.21 -12.45 -13.94
C LEU A 65 9.10 -11.49 -14.39
N GLN A 66 8.08 -12.06 -15.04
CA GLN A 66 6.81 -11.37 -15.27
C GLN A 66 6.05 -11.26 -13.94
N TRP A 67 5.72 -10.03 -13.56
CA TRP A 67 4.98 -9.71 -12.34
C TRP A 67 3.48 -9.82 -12.58
N ASN A 68 2.86 -10.89 -12.08
CA ASN A 68 1.41 -11.01 -11.97
C ASN A 68 0.96 -10.53 -10.58
N TYR A 69 0.53 -9.28 -10.48
CA TYR A 69 -0.21 -8.77 -9.31
C TYR A 69 -1.69 -9.13 -9.47
N THR A 70 -2.07 -10.37 -9.15
CA THR A 70 -3.49 -10.77 -9.16
C THR A 70 -4.24 -10.12 -8.01
N HIS A 71 -5.07 -9.13 -8.35
CA HIS A 71 -6.11 -8.58 -7.49
C HIS A 71 -7.23 -9.62 -7.30
N PRO A 72 -8.00 -9.66 -6.19
CA PRO A 72 -9.18 -10.53 -6.05
C PRO A 72 -10.22 -10.40 -7.19
N PHE A 73 -10.22 -9.31 -7.97
CA PHE A 73 -11.01 -9.19 -9.21
C PHE A 73 -10.32 -9.77 -10.45
N GLN A 74 -8.98 -9.84 -10.47
CA GLN A 74 -8.22 -10.59 -11.47
C GLN A 74 -8.26 -12.09 -11.17
N THR A 75 -9.46 -12.62 -10.98
CA THR A 75 -9.68 -14.06 -11.20
C THR A 75 -9.65 -14.33 -12.70
N ASN A 76 -8.46 -14.15 -13.31
CA ASN A 76 -8.08 -15.14 -14.30
C ASN A 76 -8.22 -16.46 -13.57
N GLN A 77 -9.18 -17.27 -14.02
CA GLN A 77 -9.33 -18.65 -13.63
C GLN A 77 -8.06 -19.40 -14.04
N ILE A 78 -6.95 -19.16 -13.35
CA ILE A 78 -5.94 -20.19 -13.19
C ILE A 78 -6.72 -21.28 -12.49
N LYS A 79 -7.04 -22.33 -13.25
CA LYS A 79 -7.56 -23.58 -12.74
C LYS A 79 -6.49 -24.20 -11.83
N THR A 80 -6.22 -23.59 -10.69
CA THR A 80 -5.76 -24.32 -9.53
C THR A 80 -6.85 -25.34 -9.24
N LYS A 81 -6.46 -26.58 -8.92
CA LYS A 81 -7.40 -27.60 -8.42
C LYS A 81 -8.28 -26.90 -7.39
N LYS A 82 -9.59 -26.81 -7.64
CA LYS A 82 -10.55 -26.38 -6.62
C LYS A 82 -10.43 -27.40 -5.49
N ASN A 83 -9.66 -27.05 -4.46
CA ASN A 83 -9.85 -27.67 -3.17
C ASN A 83 -11.27 -27.28 -2.73
N ASN A 84 -12.09 -28.25 -2.33
CA ASN A 84 -13.48 -28.02 -1.95
C ASN A 84 -13.55 -27.39 -0.55
N TYR A 85 -13.04 -26.17 -0.39
CA TYR A 85 -13.22 -25.41 0.85
C TYR A 85 -14.71 -25.07 1.03
N THR A 86 -15.23 -25.28 2.23
CA THR A 86 -16.65 -25.07 2.55
C THR A 86 -16.89 -23.78 3.32
N HIS A 87 -15.83 -23.18 3.87
CA HIS A 87 -15.91 -21.99 4.71
C HIS A 87 -14.86 -20.95 4.32
N LYS A 88 -15.18 -19.68 4.56
CA LYS A 88 -14.30 -18.52 4.36
C LYS A 88 -14.43 -17.53 5.51
N ARG A 89 -13.31 -16.99 6.02
CA ARG A 89 -13.25 -16.05 7.16
C ARG A 89 -12.12 -15.01 6.98
N ILE A 90 -12.25 -13.87 7.66
CA ILE A 90 -11.15 -12.93 7.91
C ILE A 90 -10.85 -12.94 9.41
N LEU A 91 -9.58 -13.14 9.78
CA LEU A 91 -9.09 -13.16 11.15
C LEU A 91 -8.21 -11.94 11.41
N LYS A 92 -8.59 -11.09 12.35
CA LYS A 92 -7.73 -10.01 12.87
C LYS A 92 -6.63 -10.61 13.77
N PRO A 93 -5.55 -9.87 14.06
CA PRO A 93 -4.59 -10.30 15.06
C PRO A 93 -5.29 -10.68 16.38
N GLY A 94 -5.11 -11.93 16.82
CA GLY A 94 -5.74 -12.51 18.01
C GLY A 94 -7.08 -13.22 17.79
N ASP A 95 -7.70 -13.12 16.60
CA ASP A 95 -8.92 -13.87 16.28
C ASP A 95 -8.61 -15.35 16.05
N ALA A 96 -9.65 -16.19 16.18
CA ALA A 96 -9.56 -17.63 16.03
C ALA A 96 -10.80 -18.26 15.42
N ILE A 97 -10.60 -19.39 14.74
CA ILE A 97 -11.66 -20.37 14.44
C ILE A 97 -11.52 -21.49 15.46
N ILE A 98 -12.63 -21.85 16.11
CA ILE A 98 -12.65 -22.85 17.18
C ILE A 98 -13.42 -24.07 16.70
N PHE A 99 -12.84 -25.25 16.88
CA PHE A 99 -13.49 -26.53 16.66
C PHE A 99 -13.59 -27.29 17.99
N GLU A 100 -14.76 -27.85 18.23
CA GLU A 100 -15.01 -28.87 19.24
C GLU A 100 -15.24 -30.19 18.51
N VAL A 101 -14.45 -31.21 18.85
CA VAL A 101 -14.53 -32.54 18.22
C VAL A 101 -14.86 -33.57 19.29
N GLU A 102 -15.96 -34.30 19.09
CA GLU A 102 -16.42 -35.37 19.98
C GLU A 102 -17.18 -36.43 19.16
N ASN A 103 -16.92 -37.72 19.39
CA ASN A 103 -17.69 -38.84 18.79
C ASN A 103 -17.88 -38.79 17.26
N ASN A 104 -16.84 -38.43 16.50
CA ASN A 104 -16.88 -38.18 15.05
C ASN A 104 -17.74 -36.98 14.60
N GLN A 105 -18.14 -36.10 15.50
CA GLN A 105 -18.81 -34.86 15.16
C GLN A 105 -17.82 -33.70 15.29
N ILE A 106 -17.84 -32.79 14.32
CA ILE A 106 -17.09 -31.54 14.33
C ILE A 106 -18.11 -30.41 14.51
N LEU A 107 -17.94 -29.63 15.56
CA LEU A 107 -18.70 -28.42 15.80
C LEU A 107 -17.75 -27.21 15.70
N GLU A 108 -17.97 -26.35 14.70
CA GLU A 108 -17.31 -25.04 14.66
C GLU A 108 -18.03 -24.10 15.64
N ASP A 109 -17.31 -23.57 16.62
CA ASP A 109 -17.81 -22.48 17.45
C ASP A 109 -17.56 -21.14 16.77
N SER A 110 -18.57 -20.68 16.02
CA SER A 110 -18.55 -19.36 15.40
C SER A 110 -19.08 -18.24 16.32
N SER A 111 -19.40 -18.52 17.60
CA SER A 111 -20.04 -17.54 18.51
C SER A 111 -19.17 -16.31 18.80
N HIS A 112 -17.86 -16.42 18.59
CA HIS A 112 -16.91 -15.32 18.71
C HIS A 112 -16.95 -14.34 17.53
N PHE A 113 -17.49 -14.76 16.39
CA PHE A 113 -17.72 -13.87 15.26
C PHE A 113 -19.07 -13.17 15.43
N GLU A 114 -19.06 -11.85 15.28
CA GLU A 114 -20.30 -11.07 15.33
C GLU A 114 -21.31 -11.59 14.30
N LEU A 115 -22.50 -11.95 14.79
CA LEU A 115 -23.67 -12.23 13.98
C LEU A 115 -24.32 -10.90 13.59
N LEU A 116 -24.44 -10.66 12.28
CA LEU A 116 -25.12 -9.49 11.76
C LEU A 116 -26.64 -9.65 11.89
N SER A 117 -27.36 -8.56 12.17
CA SER A 117 -28.81 -8.58 12.29
C SER A 117 -29.51 -9.02 11.00
N SER A 118 -30.75 -9.46 11.10
CA SER A 118 -31.58 -9.81 9.94
C SER A 118 -31.69 -8.66 8.95
N ASP A 119 -31.73 -7.41 9.41
CA ASP A 119 -31.85 -6.25 8.54
C ASP A 119 -30.59 -6.04 7.68
N ILE A 120 -29.42 -6.24 8.27
CA ILE A 120 -28.15 -6.21 7.53
C ILE A 120 -28.09 -7.36 6.52
N GLN A 121 -28.47 -8.58 6.93
CA GLN A 121 -28.47 -9.73 6.04
C GLN A 121 -29.44 -9.54 4.86
N ASN A 122 -30.63 -8.98 5.11
CA ASN A 122 -31.60 -8.65 4.07
C ASN A 122 -31.06 -7.58 3.12
N ALA A 123 -30.40 -6.54 3.62
CA ALA A 123 -29.79 -5.51 2.79
C ALA A 123 -28.68 -6.10 1.90
N ILE A 124 -27.81 -6.95 2.45
CA ILE A 124 -26.76 -7.65 1.68
C ILE A 124 -27.37 -8.56 0.62
N SER A 125 -28.44 -9.28 0.92
CA SER A 125 -29.08 -10.21 -0.02
C SER A 125 -29.60 -9.55 -1.30
N ARG A 126 -29.83 -8.23 -1.28
CA ARG A 126 -30.25 -7.44 -2.44
C ARG A 126 -29.10 -7.11 -3.40
N VAL A 127 -27.84 -7.18 -2.95
CA VAL A 127 -26.62 -6.79 -3.68
C VAL A 127 -26.09 -7.97 -4.52
N PRO A 128 -25.28 -7.77 -5.58
CA PRO A 128 -24.65 -8.89 -6.28
C PRO A 128 -23.85 -9.79 -5.34
N ILE A 129 -23.93 -11.10 -5.57
CA ILE A 129 -23.30 -12.12 -4.72
C ILE A 129 -21.79 -11.92 -4.55
N TRP A 130 -21.11 -11.37 -5.55
CA TRP A 130 -19.67 -11.16 -5.53
C TRP A 130 -19.23 -10.09 -4.51
N LEU A 131 -20.14 -9.19 -4.11
CA LEU A 131 -19.90 -8.18 -3.05
C LEU A 131 -20.27 -8.68 -1.66
N HIS A 132 -21.05 -9.76 -1.51
CA HIS A 132 -21.63 -10.15 -0.22
C HIS A 132 -20.57 -10.34 0.86
N TYR A 133 -19.45 -10.96 0.49
CA TYR A 133 -18.38 -11.25 1.44
C TYR A 133 -17.69 -9.98 1.95
N ASP A 134 -17.33 -9.06 1.05
CA ASP A 134 -16.62 -7.83 1.40
C ASP A 134 -17.55 -6.81 2.07
N LEU A 135 -18.81 -6.74 1.64
CA LEU A 135 -19.82 -5.91 2.30
C LEU A 135 -20.11 -6.43 3.72
N THR A 136 -20.20 -7.75 3.91
CA THR A 136 -20.28 -8.36 5.25
C THR A 136 -19.09 -7.96 6.11
N PHE A 137 -17.88 -8.00 5.56
CA PHE A 137 -16.68 -7.55 6.27
C PHE A 137 -16.77 -6.07 6.65
N LYS A 138 -17.24 -5.21 5.73
CA LYS A 138 -17.46 -3.78 6.00
C LYS A 138 -18.44 -3.53 7.14
N PHE A 139 -19.59 -4.23 7.16
CA PHE A 139 -20.55 -4.14 8.27
C PHE A 139 -19.95 -4.58 9.62
N LYS A 140 -19.03 -5.56 9.62
CA LYS A 140 -18.30 -5.99 10.83
C LYS A 140 -17.20 -5.00 11.25
N LEU A 141 -16.65 -4.21 10.33
CA LEU A 141 -15.69 -3.16 10.66
C LEU A 141 -16.38 -1.94 11.30
N ILE A 142 -17.57 -1.58 10.83
CA ILE A 142 -18.33 -0.42 11.31
C ILE A 142 -19.28 -0.90 12.41
N THR A 143 -18.97 -0.63 13.68
CA THR A 143 -19.78 -1.09 14.83
C THR A 143 -20.85 -0.10 15.28
N GLN A 144 -20.84 1.13 14.76
CA GLN A 144 -21.79 2.17 15.13
C GLN A 144 -23.15 1.94 14.45
N THR A 145 -24.21 1.81 15.26
CA THR A 145 -25.57 1.53 14.79
C THR A 145 -26.08 2.55 13.77
N ASP A 146 -25.91 3.84 14.02
CA ASP A 146 -26.38 4.89 13.10
C ASP A 146 -25.75 4.79 11.71
N PHE A 147 -24.49 4.38 11.63
CA PHE A 147 -23.80 4.17 10.35
C PHE A 147 -24.28 2.92 9.64
N ARG A 148 -24.49 1.81 10.39
CA ARG A 148 -25.06 0.58 9.81
C ARG A 148 -26.47 0.84 9.26
N ASN A 149 -27.29 1.59 9.98
CA ASN A 149 -28.63 1.97 9.53
C ASN A 149 -28.56 2.81 8.24
N LYS A 150 -27.69 3.82 8.17
CA LYS A 150 -27.49 4.60 6.93
C LYS A 150 -27.05 3.73 5.75
N MET A 151 -26.18 2.75 5.96
CA MET A 151 -25.79 1.80 4.90
C MET A 151 -26.99 0.97 4.44
N ILE A 152 -27.78 0.43 5.37
CA ILE A 152 -28.99 -0.34 5.06
C ILE A 152 -29.99 0.52 4.27
N ASP A 153 -30.25 1.74 4.74
CA ASP A 153 -31.21 2.67 4.14
C ASP A 153 -30.80 3.02 2.70
N LEU A 154 -29.53 3.37 2.49
CA LEU A 154 -29.02 3.69 1.15
C LEU A 154 -29.10 2.48 0.21
N LEU A 155 -28.69 1.29 0.67
CA LEU A 155 -28.83 0.07 -0.12
C LEU A 155 -30.30 -0.14 -0.49
N ASN A 156 -31.21 -0.08 0.48
CA ASN A 156 -32.66 -0.30 0.30
C ASN A 156 -33.32 0.71 -0.64
N ALA A 157 -32.92 1.98 -0.57
CA ALA A 157 -33.42 3.03 -1.45
C ALA A 157 -32.87 2.95 -2.88
N THR A 158 -31.70 2.35 -3.07
CA THR A 158 -31.03 2.28 -4.37
C THR A 158 -31.77 1.36 -5.35
N PRO A 159 -32.15 1.84 -6.55
CA PRO A 159 -32.69 1.01 -7.63
C PRO A 159 -31.73 -0.11 -8.05
N LYS A 160 -32.28 -1.26 -8.44
CA LYS A 160 -31.46 -2.46 -8.72
C LYS A 160 -30.41 -2.26 -9.81
N GLN A 161 -30.70 -1.41 -10.79
CA GLN A 161 -29.80 -1.04 -11.89
C GLN A 161 -28.56 -0.23 -11.48
N TYR A 162 -28.52 0.31 -10.25
CA TYR A 162 -27.38 1.10 -9.73
C TYR A 162 -26.76 0.46 -8.49
N LEU A 163 -27.28 -0.70 -8.10
CA LEU A 163 -27.08 -1.23 -6.75
C LEU A 163 -25.68 -1.83 -6.58
N ASP A 164 -25.09 -2.36 -7.64
CA ASP A 164 -23.73 -2.86 -7.63
C ASP A 164 -22.71 -1.73 -7.46
N GLU A 165 -22.85 -0.59 -8.14
CA GLU A 165 -21.96 0.56 -7.94
C GLU A 165 -22.09 1.18 -6.54
N VAL A 166 -23.33 1.40 -6.07
CA VAL A 166 -23.56 1.95 -4.72
C VAL A 166 -23.04 1.00 -3.65
N ALA A 167 -23.29 -0.30 -3.78
CA ALA A 167 -22.79 -1.28 -2.85
C ALA A 167 -21.26 -1.40 -2.90
N PHE A 168 -20.64 -1.27 -4.08
CA PHE A 168 -19.19 -1.23 -4.22
C PHE A 168 -18.60 -0.02 -3.46
N MET A 169 -19.16 1.18 -3.66
CA MET A 169 -18.71 2.38 -2.93
C MET A 169 -18.86 2.22 -1.41
N LEU A 170 -19.99 1.70 -0.93
CA LEU A 170 -20.18 1.45 0.51
C LEU A 170 -19.20 0.42 1.06
N THR A 171 -18.84 -0.58 0.25
CA THR A 171 -17.90 -1.64 0.63
C THR A 171 -16.47 -1.11 0.74
N TYR A 172 -15.99 -0.39 -0.29
CA TYR A 172 -14.57 -0.06 -0.43
C TYR A 172 -14.20 1.39 -0.11
N LEU A 173 -15.15 2.33 0.00
CA LEU A 173 -14.82 3.66 0.54
C LEU A 173 -14.33 3.51 1.98
N PRO A 174 -13.19 4.11 2.35
CA PRO A 174 -12.68 4.01 3.71
C PRO A 174 -13.67 4.56 4.73
N TYR A 175 -13.72 3.96 5.91
CA TYR A 175 -14.69 4.35 6.94
C TYR A 175 -14.49 5.82 7.37
N GLU A 176 -13.25 6.29 7.39
CA GLU A 176 -12.87 7.68 7.66
C GLU A 176 -13.51 8.67 6.69
N VAL A 177 -13.67 8.29 5.42
CA VAL A 177 -14.36 9.10 4.40
C VAL A 177 -15.86 9.16 4.70
N LEU A 178 -16.49 8.00 4.90
CA LEU A 178 -17.93 7.88 5.14
C LEU A 178 -18.39 8.61 6.42
N ARG A 179 -17.54 8.65 7.46
CA ARG A 179 -17.82 9.31 8.75
C ARG A 179 -17.36 10.76 8.83
N HIS A 180 -16.79 11.31 7.77
CA HIS A 180 -16.31 12.68 7.79
C HIS A 180 -17.48 13.66 7.98
N SER A 181 -17.35 14.67 8.85
CA SER A 181 -18.44 15.59 9.20
C SER A 181 -19.03 16.36 8.00
N ARG A 182 -18.17 16.65 7.00
CA ARG A 182 -18.55 17.31 5.74
C ARG A 182 -19.21 16.39 4.69
N PHE A 183 -19.42 15.11 5.02
CA PHE A 183 -20.05 14.11 4.13
C PHE A 183 -21.16 13.31 4.80
N TYR A 184 -21.05 13.08 6.11
CA TYR A 184 -21.93 12.22 6.91
C TYR A 184 -23.44 12.42 6.70
N ASN A 185 -23.87 13.64 6.39
CA ASN A 185 -25.29 13.98 6.24
C ASN A 185 -25.86 13.82 4.83
N ASP A 186 -25.06 13.49 3.81
CA ASP A 186 -25.50 13.43 2.41
C ASP A 186 -24.92 12.21 1.68
N TRP A 187 -25.25 11.01 2.18
CA TRP A 187 -24.85 9.77 1.51
C TRP A 187 -25.66 9.50 0.23
N ASP A 188 -26.78 10.18 0.03
CA ASP A 188 -27.55 10.16 -1.23
C ASP A 188 -26.69 10.62 -2.41
N TYR A 189 -25.64 11.40 -2.13
CA TYR A 189 -24.57 11.70 -3.06
C TYR A 189 -24.01 10.46 -3.79
N LEU A 190 -23.85 9.33 -3.10
CA LEU A 190 -23.32 8.11 -3.71
C LEU A 190 -24.25 7.60 -4.82
N LEU A 191 -25.56 7.66 -4.62
CA LEU A 191 -26.54 7.32 -5.65
C LEU A 191 -26.48 8.32 -6.83
N LYS A 192 -26.46 9.63 -6.53
CA LYS A 192 -26.35 10.68 -7.56
C LYS A 192 -25.10 10.53 -8.43
N ASN A 193 -23.96 10.15 -7.83
CA ASN A 193 -22.73 9.88 -8.58
C ASN A 193 -22.91 8.76 -9.62
N VAL A 194 -23.68 7.71 -9.30
CA VAL A 194 -24.01 6.64 -10.25
C VAL A 194 -25.01 7.13 -11.30
N GLU A 195 -26.06 7.86 -10.92
CA GLU A 195 -27.01 8.44 -11.87
C GLU A 195 -26.31 9.32 -12.92
N TYR A 196 -25.29 10.08 -12.51
CA TYR A 196 -24.43 10.84 -13.42
C TYR A 196 -23.59 9.95 -14.33
N ILE A 197 -23.04 8.83 -13.84
CA ILE A 197 -22.31 7.88 -14.69
C ILE A 197 -23.18 7.41 -15.86
N TYR A 198 -24.40 6.94 -15.58
CA TYR A 198 -25.33 6.46 -16.60
C TYR A 198 -25.75 7.59 -17.55
N SER A 199 -26.13 8.75 -16.99
CA SER A 199 -26.55 9.90 -17.80
C SER A 199 -25.44 10.43 -18.72
N PHE A 200 -24.19 10.38 -18.28
CA PHE A 200 -23.05 10.87 -19.06
C PHE A 200 -22.65 9.85 -20.12
N ALA A 201 -22.73 8.56 -19.84
CA ALA A 201 -22.47 7.50 -20.82
C ALA A 201 -23.33 7.68 -22.07
N ASP A 202 -24.62 7.99 -21.90
CA ASP A 202 -25.56 8.25 -23.01
C ASP A 202 -25.18 9.47 -23.88
N SER A 203 -24.36 10.38 -23.33
CA SER A 203 -23.91 11.60 -24.01
C SER A 203 -22.57 11.43 -24.74
N LEU A 204 -21.82 10.36 -24.46
CA LEU A 204 -20.46 10.17 -24.96
C LEU A 204 -20.43 9.13 -26.08
N LYS A 205 -19.67 9.40 -27.16
CA LYS A 205 -19.62 8.52 -28.35
C LYS A 205 -18.51 7.48 -28.32
N TYR A 206 -17.53 7.68 -27.45
CA TYR A 206 -16.31 6.87 -27.37
C TYR A 206 -16.32 5.82 -26.26
N VAL A 207 -17.32 5.84 -25.38
CA VAL A 207 -17.45 4.93 -24.24
C VAL A 207 -18.91 4.50 -24.11
N ARG A 208 -19.13 3.26 -23.66
CA ARG A 208 -20.46 2.72 -23.34
C ARG A 208 -20.38 1.90 -22.07
N LEU A 209 -21.47 1.89 -21.30
CA LEU A 209 -21.64 0.95 -20.19
C LEU A 209 -22.01 -0.43 -20.75
N VAL A 210 -21.46 -1.48 -20.14
CA VAL A 210 -21.73 -2.87 -20.46
C VAL A 210 -22.24 -3.55 -19.20
N GLU A 211 -23.55 -3.81 -19.20
CA GLU A 211 -24.24 -4.58 -18.17
C GLU A 211 -24.03 -6.08 -18.39
N LYS A 212 -23.49 -6.77 -17.39
CA LYS A 212 -23.25 -8.22 -17.44
C LYS A 212 -24.13 -8.95 -16.44
N GLY A 213 -24.61 -10.13 -16.85
CA GLY A 213 -25.43 -10.98 -16.01
C GLY A 213 -26.92 -10.61 -16.07
N ASP A 214 -27.67 -10.96 -15.03
CA ASP A 214 -29.12 -10.71 -14.95
C ASP A 214 -29.44 -10.12 -13.58
N THR A 215 -29.96 -8.89 -13.60
CA THR A 215 -30.39 -8.20 -12.38
C THR A 215 -31.58 -8.88 -11.71
N ASN A 216 -32.30 -9.82 -12.33
CA ASN A 216 -33.29 -10.65 -11.63
C ASN A 216 -32.64 -11.78 -10.82
N THR A 217 -31.38 -12.09 -11.11
CA THR A 217 -30.55 -13.01 -10.33
C THR A 217 -29.64 -12.22 -9.37
N ASN A 218 -28.89 -12.92 -8.51
CA ASN A 218 -27.83 -12.30 -7.70
C ASN A 218 -26.48 -12.21 -8.44
N HIS A 219 -26.48 -12.38 -9.76
CA HIS A 219 -25.27 -12.41 -10.59
C HIS A 219 -25.35 -11.31 -11.66
N TRP A 220 -24.95 -10.09 -11.29
CA TRP A 220 -24.73 -9.01 -12.25
C TRP A 220 -23.55 -8.13 -11.85
N GLN A 221 -23.00 -7.42 -12.84
CA GLN A 221 -21.93 -6.43 -12.68
C GLN A 221 -21.87 -5.53 -13.92
N THR A 222 -21.26 -4.36 -13.78
CA THR A 222 -21.13 -3.36 -14.84
C THR A 222 -19.65 -3.13 -15.17
N THR A 223 -19.38 -2.76 -16.42
CA THR A 223 -18.07 -2.27 -16.87
C THR A 223 -18.25 -1.25 -18.00
N THR A 224 -17.15 -0.80 -18.61
CA THR A 224 -17.16 0.05 -19.81
C THR A 224 -16.46 -0.61 -21.00
N GLU A 225 -16.87 -0.24 -22.20
CA GLU A 225 -16.10 -0.48 -23.43
C GLU A 225 -15.75 0.84 -24.12
N TYR A 226 -14.56 0.90 -24.72
CA TYR A 226 -14.02 2.09 -25.37
C TYR A 226 -13.84 1.88 -26.87
N LYS A 227 -14.20 2.89 -27.65
CA LYS A 227 -13.98 2.91 -29.09
C LYS A 227 -12.57 3.40 -29.38
N ILE A 228 -11.72 2.52 -29.88
CA ILE A 228 -10.30 2.77 -30.18
C ILE A 228 -10.09 2.80 -31.69
N LYS A 229 -9.31 3.77 -32.19
CA LYS A 229 -8.95 3.83 -33.62
C LYS A 229 -7.70 3.00 -33.88
N THR A 230 -7.76 2.08 -34.84
CA THR A 230 -6.66 1.13 -35.15
C THR A 230 -6.12 1.28 -36.58
N GLY A 231 -6.69 2.19 -37.37
CA GLY A 231 -6.27 2.48 -38.73
C GLY A 231 -6.91 3.79 -39.22
N THR A 232 -6.69 4.16 -40.48
CA THR A 232 -7.13 5.47 -41.03
C THR A 232 -8.62 5.74 -40.78
N ASN A 233 -9.48 4.73 -40.90
CA ASN A 233 -10.93 4.80 -40.62
C ASN A 233 -11.46 3.50 -39.98
N THR A 234 -10.61 2.78 -39.23
CA THR A 234 -10.97 1.50 -38.60
C THR A 234 -11.04 1.67 -37.09
N PHE A 235 -12.09 1.13 -36.47
CA PHE A 235 -12.32 1.21 -35.03
C PHE A 235 -12.62 -0.16 -34.44
N ILE A 236 -12.25 -0.35 -33.18
CA ILE A 236 -12.66 -1.49 -32.36
C ILE A 236 -13.33 -0.98 -31.09
N TRP A 237 -14.19 -1.80 -30.48
CA TRP A 237 -14.64 -1.61 -29.10
C TRP A 237 -13.83 -2.54 -28.21
N ARG A 238 -13.24 -1.98 -27.15
CA ARG A 238 -12.43 -2.72 -26.20
C ARG A 238 -13.02 -2.57 -24.81
N GLU A 239 -13.50 -3.67 -24.27
CA GLU A 239 -14.04 -3.73 -22.91
C GLU A 239 -12.91 -3.69 -21.88
N ILE A 240 -13.13 -3.03 -20.75
CA ILE A 240 -12.19 -3.02 -19.62
C ILE A 240 -12.58 -4.06 -18.57
N ASP A 241 -11.60 -4.54 -17.79
CA ASP A 241 -11.86 -5.30 -16.57
C ASP A 241 -12.80 -4.50 -15.64
N PRO A 242 -13.93 -5.09 -15.17
CA PRO A 242 -14.86 -4.43 -14.25
C PRO A 242 -14.19 -3.79 -13.03
N TYR A 243 -13.09 -4.36 -12.53
CA TYR A 243 -12.31 -3.77 -11.44
C TYR A 243 -11.94 -2.32 -11.71
N TYR A 244 -11.46 -2.01 -12.91
CA TYR A 244 -11.03 -0.65 -13.25
C TYR A 244 -12.22 0.31 -13.40
N TYR A 245 -13.37 -0.17 -13.88
CA TYR A 245 -14.61 0.61 -13.87
C TYR A 245 -15.01 0.97 -12.43
N TYR A 246 -15.14 -0.01 -11.55
CA TYR A 246 -15.55 0.27 -10.17
C TYR A 246 -14.51 1.12 -9.42
N GLN A 247 -13.22 0.80 -9.56
CA GLN A 247 -12.16 1.45 -8.80
C GLN A 247 -11.87 2.87 -9.27
N PHE A 248 -11.93 3.14 -10.58
CA PHE A 248 -11.47 4.42 -11.15
C PHE A 248 -12.58 5.22 -11.82
N ILE A 249 -13.75 4.66 -12.11
CA ILE A 249 -14.90 5.44 -12.61
C ILE A 249 -15.95 5.60 -11.51
N VAL A 250 -16.33 4.53 -10.81
CA VAL A 250 -17.40 4.58 -9.80
C VAL A 250 -16.95 5.31 -8.53
N MET A 251 -15.77 4.98 -7.99
CA MET A 251 -15.30 5.55 -6.72
C MET A 251 -15.05 7.07 -6.83
N PRO A 252 -15.69 7.90 -5.98
CA PRO A 252 -15.68 9.36 -6.08
C PRO A 252 -14.45 10.02 -5.39
N LYS A 253 -13.32 9.32 -5.33
CA LYS A 253 -12.08 9.75 -4.67
C LYS A 253 -10.86 9.51 -5.55
N LEU A 254 -9.84 10.36 -5.50
CA LEU A 254 -8.66 10.45 -6.35
C LEU A 254 -7.38 10.31 -5.51
N GLU A 255 -7.12 11.24 -4.58
CA GLU A 255 -5.89 11.34 -3.78
C GLU A 255 -6.12 12.15 -2.47
N GLN A 256 -5.70 13.42 -2.41
CA GLN A 256 -5.81 14.29 -1.23
C GLN A 256 -7.15 15.00 -1.07
N GLU A 257 -7.93 15.10 -2.14
CA GLU A 257 -9.25 15.70 -2.05
C GLU A 257 -10.13 14.84 -1.13
N GLY A 258 -10.90 15.51 -0.28
CA GLY A 258 -11.89 14.82 0.51
C GLY A 258 -13.19 14.67 -0.25
N LEU A 259 -13.87 13.54 -0.06
CA LEU A 259 -15.26 13.44 -0.47
C LEU A 259 -16.12 14.32 0.44
N TYR A 260 -16.54 15.49 -0.05
CA TYR A 260 -17.32 16.47 0.71
C TYR A 260 -18.53 16.96 -0.09
N VAL A 261 -19.62 17.24 0.63
CA VAL A 261 -20.83 17.89 0.10
C VAL A 261 -21.13 19.22 0.80
N ALA A 262 -20.37 19.53 1.85
CA ALA A 262 -20.49 20.77 2.60
C ALA A 262 -19.13 21.47 2.66
N ASP A 263 -19.12 22.78 2.49
CA ASP A 263 -17.90 23.59 2.60
C ASP A 263 -17.59 23.98 4.04
N ASP A 264 -16.30 24.09 4.33
CA ASP A 264 -15.79 24.64 5.58
C ASP A 264 -15.16 26.01 5.30
N VAL A 265 -15.69 27.05 5.95
CA VAL A 265 -15.22 28.43 5.81
C VAL A 265 -13.75 28.58 6.22
N SER A 266 -13.23 27.70 7.07
CA SER A 266 -11.83 27.70 7.53
C SER A 266 -10.87 26.99 6.56
N SER A 267 -11.38 26.16 5.65
CA SER A 267 -10.57 25.35 4.73
C SER A 267 -10.76 25.83 3.27
N VAL A 268 -10.21 27.01 2.99
CA VAL A 268 -10.39 27.68 1.69
C VAL A 268 -9.89 26.86 0.49
N GLY A 269 -8.91 25.97 0.65
CA GLY A 269 -8.39 25.12 -0.44
C GLY A 269 -9.19 23.85 -0.70
N GLN A 270 -10.26 23.61 0.07
CA GLN A 270 -11.04 22.36 0.03
C GLN A 270 -12.53 22.64 -0.22
N ARG A 271 -12.87 23.66 -1.01
CA ARG A 271 -14.26 23.98 -1.35
C ARG A 271 -14.78 23.13 -2.50
N THR A 272 -16.06 22.81 -2.41
CA THR A 272 -16.86 22.01 -3.32
C THR A 272 -18.05 22.80 -3.86
N TRP A 273 -18.43 23.89 -3.15
CA TRP A 273 -19.64 24.67 -3.36
C TRP A 273 -20.93 23.85 -3.31
N GLY A 274 -20.90 22.72 -2.60
CA GLY A 274 -22.05 21.82 -2.46
C GLY A 274 -22.21 20.81 -3.60
N TYR A 275 -21.25 20.76 -4.53
CA TYR A 275 -21.29 19.86 -5.68
C TYR A 275 -20.11 18.90 -5.66
N SER A 276 -20.29 17.72 -6.22
CA SER A 276 -19.12 16.89 -6.54
C SER A 276 -18.31 17.43 -7.67
N TRP A 277 -17.07 16.98 -7.78
CA TRP A 277 -16.26 17.26 -8.97
C TRP A 277 -16.92 16.74 -10.25
N ARG A 278 -17.61 15.60 -10.22
CA ARG A 278 -18.26 15.05 -11.42
C ARG A 278 -19.36 15.97 -11.92
N GLU A 279 -20.26 16.32 -11.02
CA GLU A 279 -21.37 17.23 -11.28
C GLU A 279 -20.89 18.63 -11.66
N TYR A 280 -19.97 19.19 -10.87
CA TYR A 280 -19.45 20.53 -11.04
C TYR A 280 -18.76 20.70 -12.39
N LEU A 281 -17.83 19.80 -12.73
CA LEU A 281 -17.09 19.87 -13.98
C LEU A 281 -17.99 19.63 -15.20
N TRP A 282 -18.99 18.75 -15.09
CA TRP A 282 -19.87 18.47 -16.22
C TRP A 282 -20.85 19.61 -16.50
N PHE A 283 -21.54 20.11 -15.47
CA PHE A 283 -22.66 21.02 -15.62
C PHE A 283 -22.31 22.50 -15.43
N ASP A 284 -21.25 22.82 -14.68
CA ASP A 284 -20.97 24.17 -14.18
C ASP A 284 -22.21 24.82 -13.51
N PRO A 285 -22.74 24.22 -12.43
CA PRO A 285 -24.12 24.48 -11.98
C PRO A 285 -24.32 25.83 -11.26
N ASP A 286 -23.26 26.43 -10.71
CA ASP A 286 -23.35 27.66 -9.93
C ASP A 286 -22.74 28.85 -10.67
N THR A 287 -23.57 29.83 -11.03
CA THR A 287 -23.12 31.04 -11.74
C THR A 287 -22.20 31.94 -10.92
N ASN A 288 -22.25 31.89 -9.58
CA ASN A 288 -21.37 32.66 -8.71
C ASN A 288 -19.98 32.04 -8.60
N TYR A 289 -19.90 30.72 -8.77
CA TYR A 289 -18.67 29.95 -8.70
C TYR A 289 -18.41 29.22 -10.01
N SER A 290 -18.77 29.83 -11.15
CA SER A 290 -18.55 29.23 -12.46
C SER A 290 -17.06 29.20 -12.79
N TYR A 291 -16.56 28.06 -13.29
CA TYR A 291 -15.18 27.94 -13.76
C TYR A 291 -15.00 28.45 -15.20
N ARG A 292 -16.07 28.88 -15.87
CA ARG A 292 -15.99 29.27 -17.29
C ARG A 292 -15.27 30.60 -17.54
N PRO A 293 -15.40 31.64 -16.70
CA PRO A 293 -14.70 32.90 -16.91
C PRO A 293 -13.25 32.81 -16.41
N VAL A 294 -12.32 32.52 -17.34
CA VAL A 294 -10.89 32.37 -17.02
C VAL A 294 -10.19 33.73 -16.92
N ASN A 295 -10.44 34.63 -17.88
CA ASN A 295 -9.91 36.00 -17.95
C ASN A 295 -8.39 36.14 -17.73
N ILE A 296 -7.59 35.20 -18.25
CA ILE A 296 -6.12 35.23 -18.16
C ILE A 296 -5.52 35.71 -19.48
N ALA A 297 -4.65 36.72 -19.40
CA ALA A 297 -3.87 37.23 -20.51
C ALA A 297 -2.38 37.16 -20.17
N SER A 298 -1.58 36.66 -21.11
CA SER A 298 -0.14 36.54 -20.97
C SER A 298 0.53 36.51 -22.35
N TYR A 299 1.76 36.01 -22.42
CA TYR A 299 2.54 35.91 -23.64
C TYR A 299 3.41 34.64 -23.65
N LYS A 300 3.71 34.16 -24.84
CA LYS A 300 4.67 33.09 -25.14
C LYS A 300 5.89 33.69 -25.80
N VAL A 301 7.11 33.25 -25.45
CA VAL A 301 8.29 33.56 -26.27
C VAL A 301 8.36 32.56 -27.43
N ILE A 302 8.43 33.05 -28.66
CA ILE A 302 8.32 32.23 -29.87
C ILE A 302 9.67 31.87 -30.50
N ASP A 303 10.76 32.47 -30.04
CA ASP A 303 12.11 32.19 -30.52
C ASP A 303 13.19 32.59 -29.51
N ASP A 304 14.42 32.14 -29.78
CA ASP A 304 15.63 32.45 -28.98
C ASP A 304 16.00 33.95 -28.99
N LYS A 305 15.30 34.77 -29.79
CA LYS A 305 15.47 36.23 -29.85
C LYS A 305 14.54 36.96 -28.85
N GLY A 306 13.68 36.22 -28.15
CA GLY A 306 12.78 36.78 -27.15
C GLY A 306 11.51 37.42 -27.73
N ASN A 307 11.17 37.16 -29.00
CA ASN A 307 9.91 37.62 -29.59
C ASN A 307 8.72 36.97 -28.88
N LYS A 308 7.59 37.69 -28.80
CA LYS A 308 6.44 37.27 -27.98
C LYS A 308 5.13 37.22 -28.76
N ASP A 309 4.37 36.14 -28.59
CA ASP A 309 2.96 36.03 -28.98
C ASP A 309 2.07 36.24 -27.75
N SER A 310 1.02 37.05 -27.83
CA SER A 310 0.05 37.16 -26.74
C SER A 310 -0.86 35.93 -26.69
N ILE A 311 -1.12 35.44 -25.48
CA ILE A 311 -2.10 34.40 -25.20
C ILE A 311 -3.20 35.03 -24.36
N ARG A 312 -4.46 34.82 -24.76
CA ARG A 312 -5.62 35.28 -24.00
C ARG A 312 -6.66 34.17 -23.95
N ILE A 313 -7.06 33.81 -22.74
CA ILE A 313 -8.14 32.85 -22.47
C ILE A 313 -9.17 33.59 -21.62
N ASP A 314 -10.20 34.12 -22.28
CA ASP A 314 -11.31 34.78 -21.60
C ASP A 314 -12.27 33.76 -20.99
N THR A 315 -12.55 32.68 -21.73
CA THR A 315 -13.49 31.64 -21.30
C THR A 315 -13.11 30.25 -21.79
N ILE A 316 -13.66 29.23 -21.10
CA ILE A 316 -13.63 27.83 -21.51
C ILE A 316 -15.06 27.25 -21.60
N PRO A 317 -15.30 26.28 -22.51
CA PRO A 317 -16.59 25.59 -22.60
C PRO A 317 -16.81 24.69 -21.38
N ARG A 318 -18.05 24.27 -21.18
CA ARG A 318 -18.34 23.26 -20.16
C ARG A 318 -17.70 21.92 -20.56
N LEU A 319 -17.25 21.12 -19.59
CA LEU A 319 -16.61 19.84 -19.92
C LEU A 319 -17.63 18.91 -20.61
N GLY A 320 -18.84 18.83 -20.05
CA GLY A 320 -19.93 18.05 -20.62
C GLY A 320 -20.40 18.53 -21.99
N GLU A 321 -20.16 19.79 -22.36
CA GLU A 321 -20.46 20.29 -23.71
C GLU A 321 -19.41 19.81 -24.72
N ILE A 322 -18.13 19.95 -24.38
CA ILE A 322 -17.05 19.68 -25.33
C ILE A 322 -16.77 18.18 -25.49
N MET A 323 -16.98 17.37 -24.45
CA MET A 323 -16.67 15.94 -24.46
C MET A 323 -17.72 15.08 -25.18
N GLN A 324 -18.85 15.65 -25.60
CA GLN A 324 -19.79 14.99 -26.52
C GLN A 324 -19.27 14.96 -27.97
N MET A 325 -18.26 15.77 -28.28
CA MET A 325 -17.71 15.91 -29.63
C MET A 325 -16.90 14.69 -30.09
N PRO A 326 -15.93 14.15 -29.32
CA PRO A 326 -15.01 13.13 -29.80
C PRO A 326 -15.70 11.84 -30.22
N GLU A 327 -15.35 11.33 -31.39
CA GLU A 327 -15.95 10.12 -31.96
C GLU A 327 -15.34 8.82 -31.42
N TYR A 328 -14.17 8.87 -30.81
CA TYR A 328 -13.39 7.74 -30.29
C TYR A 328 -12.45 8.20 -29.17
N LEU A 329 -11.97 7.26 -28.34
CA LEU A 329 -11.19 7.57 -27.14
C LEU A 329 -9.82 8.13 -27.51
N TRP A 330 -9.08 7.35 -28.30
CA TRP A 330 -7.76 7.68 -28.83
C TRP A 330 -7.36 6.69 -29.93
N ASP A 331 -6.26 6.97 -30.62
CA ASP A 331 -5.71 6.17 -31.73
C ASP A 331 -4.46 5.36 -31.36
N GLN A 332 -4.22 5.22 -30.05
CA GLN A 332 -3.07 4.55 -29.47
C GLN A 332 -1.72 5.18 -29.86
N GLN A 333 -1.72 6.40 -30.41
CA GLN A 333 -0.51 7.14 -30.71
C GLN A 333 -0.15 8.07 -29.55
N MET A 334 1.07 7.89 -29.06
CA MET A 334 1.71 8.74 -28.07
C MET A 334 2.03 10.10 -28.69
N THR A 335 1.12 11.06 -28.50
CA THR A 335 1.20 12.36 -29.15
C THR A 335 1.38 13.48 -28.14
N ILE A 336 2.30 14.38 -28.46
CA ILE A 336 2.49 15.64 -27.75
C ILE A 336 1.66 16.71 -28.43
N TYR A 337 0.71 17.30 -27.71
CA TYR A 337 -0.14 18.36 -28.23
C TYR A 337 0.18 19.71 -27.59
N PHE A 338 0.30 20.76 -28.42
CA PHE A 338 0.56 22.11 -27.93
C PHE A 338 -0.64 22.77 -27.25
N PHE A 339 -0.32 23.68 -26.33
CA PHE A 339 -1.27 24.47 -25.53
C PHE A 339 -2.19 25.37 -26.37
N ASN A 340 -3.38 25.65 -25.82
CA ASN A 340 -4.35 26.63 -26.35
C ASN A 340 -4.70 26.43 -27.83
N ARG A 341 -4.85 25.16 -28.22
CA ARG A 341 -5.34 24.75 -29.53
C ARG A 341 -6.86 24.89 -29.59
N ASP A 342 -7.40 25.06 -30.79
CA ASP A 342 -8.83 25.03 -31.01
C ASP A 342 -9.39 23.63 -30.74
N PHE A 343 -10.66 23.57 -30.36
CA PHE A 343 -11.39 22.31 -30.28
C PHE A 343 -11.89 21.96 -31.68
N ASP A 344 -11.46 20.82 -32.20
CA ASP A 344 -11.81 20.33 -33.53
C ASP A 344 -12.57 19.00 -33.43
N SER A 345 -13.58 18.83 -34.27
CA SER A 345 -14.41 17.60 -34.35
C SER A 345 -13.64 16.32 -34.67
N THR A 346 -12.44 16.44 -35.21
CA THR A 346 -11.54 15.32 -35.54
C THR A 346 -10.63 14.90 -34.39
N HIS A 347 -10.55 15.69 -33.32
CA HIS A 347 -9.74 15.36 -32.15
C HIS A 347 -10.37 14.20 -31.36
N ASP A 348 -9.52 13.29 -30.90
CA ASP A 348 -9.90 12.22 -29.98
C ASP A 348 -10.18 12.73 -28.56
N ALA A 349 -10.78 11.88 -27.73
CA ALA A 349 -11.22 12.26 -26.39
C ALA A 349 -10.04 12.66 -25.48
N MET A 350 -8.91 11.95 -25.55
CA MET A 350 -7.73 12.26 -24.73
C MET A 350 -7.14 13.63 -25.13
N ASN A 351 -7.09 13.93 -26.43
CA ASN A 351 -6.66 15.24 -26.92
C ASN A 351 -7.60 16.37 -26.45
N VAL A 352 -8.92 16.22 -26.64
CA VAL A 352 -9.90 17.24 -26.23
C VAL A 352 -9.85 17.48 -24.73
N LEU A 353 -9.78 16.43 -23.93
CA LEU A 353 -9.73 16.51 -22.47
C LEU A 353 -8.47 17.23 -21.99
N GLY A 354 -7.31 16.85 -22.50
CA GLY A 354 -6.05 17.49 -22.14
C GLY A 354 -6.00 18.96 -22.56
N ASN A 355 -6.58 19.31 -23.71
CA ASN A 355 -6.73 20.70 -24.12
C ASN A 355 -7.62 21.48 -23.14
N TRP A 356 -8.77 20.90 -22.78
CA TRP A 356 -9.71 21.51 -21.83
C TRP A 356 -9.06 21.75 -20.46
N CYS A 357 -8.39 20.75 -19.89
CA CYS A 357 -7.73 20.90 -18.60
C CYS A 357 -6.61 21.97 -18.65
N SER A 358 -5.82 21.99 -19.73
CA SER A 358 -4.77 23.00 -19.89
C SER A 358 -5.35 24.43 -19.95
N ARG A 359 -6.48 24.63 -20.63
CA ARG A 359 -7.15 25.94 -20.69
C ARG A 359 -7.87 26.29 -19.40
N CYS A 360 -8.18 25.29 -18.58
CA CYS A 360 -8.76 25.46 -17.25
C CYS A 360 -7.72 25.92 -16.23
N ILE A 361 -6.47 25.46 -16.31
CA ILE A 361 -5.35 25.93 -15.47
C ILE A 361 -4.24 26.50 -16.38
N PRO A 362 -4.44 27.67 -16.99
CA PRO A 362 -3.49 28.21 -17.98
C PRO A 362 -2.27 28.90 -17.36
N MET A 363 -2.21 29.04 -16.03
CA MET A 363 -1.17 29.80 -15.34
C MET A 363 -0.64 29.08 -14.10
N ASP A 364 0.68 29.06 -13.97
CA ASP A 364 1.37 28.57 -12.77
C ASP A 364 1.07 29.48 -11.57
N VAL A 365 1.19 28.93 -10.35
CA VAL A 365 1.17 29.73 -9.12
C VAL A 365 2.21 30.86 -9.19
N THR A 366 1.75 32.11 -9.15
CA THR A 366 2.60 33.30 -9.35
C THR A 366 3.18 33.88 -8.05
N ASN A 367 2.74 33.40 -6.88
CA ASN A 367 3.18 33.88 -5.57
C ASN A 367 3.29 32.71 -4.59
N ALA A 368 4.41 32.63 -3.85
CA ALA A 368 4.63 31.58 -2.85
C ALA A 368 3.62 31.60 -1.68
N ASN A 369 2.93 32.73 -1.45
CA ASN A 369 1.88 32.86 -0.44
C ASN A 369 0.47 32.56 -0.97
N ASP A 370 0.33 32.24 -2.27
CA ASP A 370 -0.96 31.84 -2.82
C ASP A 370 -1.31 30.43 -2.32
N TYR A 371 -2.56 30.24 -1.88
CA TYR A 371 -2.98 28.95 -1.37
C TYR A 371 -3.19 27.96 -2.53
N ARG A 372 -2.93 26.70 -2.25
CA ARG A 372 -2.97 25.60 -3.22
C ARG A 372 -4.19 24.71 -2.95
N PRO A 373 -5.24 24.77 -3.80
CA PRO A 373 -6.43 23.96 -3.60
C PRO A 373 -6.17 22.50 -3.98
N SER A 374 -6.83 21.57 -3.30
CA SER A 374 -6.80 20.14 -3.62
C SER A 374 -8.14 19.61 -4.13
N GLN A 375 -9.22 20.39 -4.02
CA GLN A 375 -10.51 20.01 -4.57
C GLN A 375 -10.58 20.34 -6.07
N PRO A 376 -10.92 19.38 -6.95
CA PRO A 376 -10.99 19.64 -8.40
C PRO A 376 -11.93 20.78 -8.78
N ASN A 377 -13.05 20.96 -8.06
CA ASN A 377 -13.96 22.07 -8.26
C ASN A 377 -13.21 23.40 -8.05
N HIS A 378 -12.56 23.54 -6.89
CA HIS A 378 -11.79 24.73 -6.52
C HIS A 378 -10.65 24.98 -7.51
N ILE A 379 -9.91 23.94 -7.85
CA ILE A 379 -8.84 24.00 -8.84
C ILE A 379 -9.36 24.57 -10.16
N ALA A 380 -10.46 24.03 -10.68
CA ALA A 380 -11.04 24.45 -11.95
C ALA A 380 -11.45 25.92 -11.96
N TRP A 381 -12.07 26.41 -10.88
CA TRP A 381 -12.48 27.82 -10.73
C TRP A 381 -11.32 28.79 -10.51
N LYS A 382 -10.26 28.35 -9.81
CA LYS A 382 -9.13 29.23 -9.45
C LYS A 382 -8.25 29.53 -10.65
N HIS A 383 -8.23 28.67 -11.67
CA HIS A 383 -7.44 28.80 -12.90
C HIS A 383 -5.92 28.88 -12.73
N ILE A 384 -5.42 28.59 -11.53
CA ILE A 384 -4.01 28.73 -11.17
C ILE A 384 -3.59 27.53 -10.35
N GLY A 385 -2.57 26.82 -10.82
CA GLY A 385 -2.14 25.54 -10.27
C GLY A 385 -0.68 25.21 -10.60
N ASN A 386 -0.24 24.06 -10.11
CA ASN A 386 1.04 23.43 -10.37
C ASN A 386 0.77 21.96 -10.70
N CYS A 387 1.81 21.13 -10.88
CA CYS A 387 1.66 19.73 -11.28
C CYS A 387 0.62 18.94 -10.46
N HIS A 388 0.49 19.23 -9.17
CA HIS A 388 -0.49 18.57 -8.30
C HIS A 388 -1.93 18.97 -8.60
N GLU A 389 -2.22 20.26 -8.72
CA GLU A 389 -3.53 20.75 -9.16
C GLU A 389 -3.87 20.26 -10.58
N ASP A 390 -2.86 20.25 -11.47
CA ASP A 390 -3.00 19.74 -12.83
C ASP A 390 -3.43 18.27 -12.81
N ALA A 391 -2.69 17.41 -12.11
CA ALA A 391 -2.96 15.98 -12.03
C ALA A 391 -4.30 15.66 -11.32
N LEU A 392 -4.70 16.44 -10.31
CA LEU A 392 -6.00 16.31 -9.67
C LEU A 392 -7.14 16.70 -10.62
N LEU A 393 -7.00 17.81 -11.36
CA LEU A 393 -8.00 18.22 -12.34
C LEU A 393 -8.08 17.23 -13.50
N VAL A 394 -6.94 16.73 -14.01
CA VAL A 394 -6.92 15.66 -15.02
C VAL A 394 -7.68 14.45 -14.53
N ALA A 395 -7.37 13.96 -13.32
CA ALA A 395 -8.01 12.78 -12.77
C ALA A 395 -9.52 12.97 -12.63
N ALA A 396 -9.97 14.10 -12.09
CA ALA A 396 -11.39 14.41 -11.96
C ALA A 396 -12.09 14.55 -13.32
N ALA A 397 -11.51 15.28 -14.27
CA ALA A 397 -12.09 15.48 -15.60
C ALA A 397 -12.17 14.16 -16.37
N THR A 398 -11.11 13.35 -16.33
CA THR A 398 -11.02 12.06 -17.04
C THR A 398 -12.07 11.08 -16.50
N ARG A 399 -12.21 10.99 -15.18
CA ARG A 399 -13.23 10.13 -14.55
C ARG A 399 -14.66 10.65 -14.70
N THR A 400 -14.84 11.98 -14.74
CA THR A 400 -16.12 12.61 -15.12
C THR A 400 -16.54 12.16 -16.51
N CYS A 401 -15.57 12.06 -17.42
CA CYS A 401 -15.74 11.65 -18.82
C CYS A 401 -15.71 10.12 -19.01
N LEU A 402 -15.87 9.36 -17.91
CA LEU A 402 -15.91 7.90 -17.85
C LEU A 402 -14.68 7.20 -18.43
N ILE A 403 -13.50 7.82 -18.26
CA ILE A 403 -12.21 7.22 -18.61
C ILE A 403 -11.51 6.87 -17.29
N PRO A 404 -11.01 5.63 -17.10
CA PRO A 404 -10.50 5.19 -15.81
C PRO A 404 -9.07 5.69 -15.68
N LEU A 405 -8.85 6.66 -14.79
CA LEU A 405 -7.54 7.27 -14.56
C LEU A 405 -7.08 7.13 -13.11
N MET A 406 -5.89 6.58 -12.91
CA MET A 406 -5.20 6.51 -11.63
C MET A 406 -4.31 7.74 -11.45
N HIS A 407 -4.42 8.44 -10.31
CA HIS A 407 -3.51 9.52 -9.95
C HIS A 407 -2.17 8.92 -9.49
N ILE A 408 -1.06 9.43 -10.01
CA ILE A 408 0.29 8.91 -9.78
C ILE A 408 1.15 9.97 -9.10
N GLY A 409 1.92 9.56 -8.10
CA GLY A 409 2.93 10.40 -7.46
C GLY A 409 4.34 9.82 -7.47
N ASP A 410 5.30 10.70 -7.73
CA ASP A 410 6.75 10.48 -7.60
C ASP A 410 7.30 11.48 -6.58
N PHE A 411 7.15 11.14 -5.30
CA PHE A 411 7.24 12.10 -4.19
C PHE A 411 8.62 12.69 -3.99
N CYS A 412 9.67 11.87 -4.12
CA CYS A 412 11.03 12.34 -3.94
C CYS A 412 11.46 13.23 -5.11
N ASP A 413 10.95 12.90 -6.29
CA ASP A 413 11.30 13.58 -7.53
C ASP A 413 10.34 14.73 -7.89
N ASP A 414 9.44 15.08 -6.97
CA ASP A 414 8.60 16.28 -6.98
C ASP A 414 7.74 16.40 -8.25
N HIS A 415 7.14 15.29 -8.65
CA HIS A 415 6.23 15.26 -9.78
C HIS A 415 5.05 14.31 -9.57
N VAL A 416 3.94 14.61 -10.25
CA VAL A 416 2.69 13.86 -10.17
C VAL A 416 1.95 13.97 -11.51
N TRP A 417 1.20 12.94 -11.88
CA TRP A 417 0.51 12.84 -13.17
C TRP A 417 -0.64 11.83 -13.11
N GLY A 418 -1.23 11.47 -14.26
CA GLY A 418 -2.24 10.43 -14.38
C GLY A 418 -1.79 9.23 -15.21
N MET A 419 -2.42 8.08 -14.99
CA MET A 419 -2.38 6.97 -15.93
C MET A 419 -3.78 6.51 -16.26
N PHE A 420 -4.10 6.32 -17.53
CA PHE A 420 -5.41 5.79 -17.93
C PHE A 420 -5.31 4.38 -18.51
N HIS A 421 -6.42 3.65 -18.46
CA HIS A 421 -6.52 2.30 -18.99
C HIS A 421 -7.58 2.26 -20.10
N ASP A 422 -7.23 1.76 -21.29
CA ASP A 422 -8.12 1.74 -22.46
C ASP A 422 -8.81 0.38 -22.70
N GLY A 423 -8.57 -0.59 -21.80
CA GLY A 423 -9.05 -1.96 -21.89
C GLY A 423 -8.03 -2.96 -22.46
N GLY A 424 -6.84 -2.51 -22.89
CA GLY A 424 -5.76 -3.40 -23.33
C GLY A 424 -5.22 -4.24 -22.17
N ASP A 425 -4.75 -5.46 -22.45
CA ASP A 425 -4.27 -6.40 -21.42
C ASP A 425 -3.14 -5.80 -20.56
N SER A 426 -3.49 -5.33 -19.36
CA SER A 426 -2.58 -4.77 -18.34
C SER A 426 -1.83 -3.48 -18.72
N ILE A 427 -2.23 -2.79 -19.80
CA ILE A 427 -1.51 -1.59 -20.25
C ILE A 427 -2.15 -0.35 -19.64
N TRP A 428 -1.43 0.25 -18.69
CA TRP A 428 -1.69 1.60 -18.23
C TRP A 428 -0.85 2.58 -19.04
N HIS A 429 -1.50 3.62 -19.55
CA HIS A 429 -0.87 4.64 -20.37
C HIS A 429 -0.63 5.89 -19.55
N HIS A 430 0.59 6.38 -19.56
CA HIS A 430 0.91 7.69 -19.00
C HIS A 430 0.04 8.76 -19.65
N TYR A 431 -0.52 9.65 -18.82
CA TYR A 431 -1.32 10.76 -19.29
C TYR A 431 -1.23 11.95 -18.35
N GLU A 432 -0.76 13.04 -18.91
CA GLU A 432 -0.70 14.32 -18.23
C GLU A 432 -0.97 15.44 -19.23
N PHE A 433 -1.18 16.65 -18.71
CA PHE A 433 -0.75 17.83 -19.44
C PHE A 433 0.39 18.46 -18.66
N PHE A 434 1.53 18.57 -19.30
CA PHE A 434 2.76 19.07 -18.71
C PHE A 434 2.81 20.60 -18.78
N ARG A 435 3.40 21.17 -17.73
CA ARG A 435 3.67 22.58 -17.49
C ARG A 435 4.25 23.35 -18.66
N GLY A 436 3.51 24.38 -19.01
CA GLY A 436 3.98 25.61 -19.61
C GLY A 436 2.85 26.61 -19.62
N GLY A 437 2.20 26.73 -18.45
CA GLY A 437 1.34 27.85 -18.19
C GLY A 437 2.11 29.15 -18.40
N CYS A 438 1.35 30.20 -18.54
CA CYS A 438 1.78 31.56 -18.75
C CYS A 438 2.59 32.14 -17.57
N SER A 439 3.78 31.60 -17.27
CA SER A 439 4.62 32.00 -16.14
C SER A 439 5.55 33.15 -16.52
N PRO A 440 5.58 34.27 -15.76
CA PRO A 440 6.45 35.41 -16.05
C PRO A 440 7.96 35.06 -16.13
N GLY A 441 8.38 33.98 -15.47
CA GLY A 441 9.79 33.57 -15.34
C GLY A 441 10.20 32.34 -16.14
N ARG A 442 9.30 31.66 -16.86
CA ARG A 442 9.60 30.44 -17.65
C ARG A 442 9.01 30.52 -19.07
N PRO A 443 9.46 31.46 -19.92
CA PRO A 443 8.76 31.80 -21.16
C PRO A 443 8.90 30.79 -22.32
N TYR A 444 9.60 29.66 -22.10
CA TYR A 444 9.98 28.70 -23.15
C TYR A 444 9.24 27.36 -23.11
N TYR A 445 8.45 27.09 -22.06
CA TYR A 445 7.81 25.80 -21.87
C TYR A 445 6.30 25.92 -22.08
N TRP A 446 5.73 24.90 -22.71
CA TRP A 446 4.37 24.87 -23.26
C TRP A 446 3.47 23.97 -22.38
N GLY A 447 2.19 24.32 -22.24
CA GLY A 447 1.17 23.37 -21.79
C GLY A 447 1.03 22.22 -22.78
N MET A 448 1.77 21.12 -22.60
CA MET A 448 1.78 20.00 -23.54
C MET A 448 0.87 18.89 -23.02
N THR A 449 -0.22 18.55 -23.71
CA THR A 449 -0.88 17.27 -23.40
C THR A 449 0.05 16.15 -23.87
N ASN A 450 0.48 15.30 -22.94
CA ASN A 450 1.52 14.32 -23.15
C ASN A 450 1.00 12.91 -22.86
N MET A 451 1.16 12.03 -23.84
CA MET A 451 1.03 10.58 -23.70
C MET A 451 2.38 9.93 -24.04
N GLN A 452 3.47 10.34 -23.39
CA GLN A 452 4.80 9.76 -23.62
C GLN A 452 4.90 8.32 -23.10
N GLU A 453 5.79 7.55 -23.70
CA GLU A 453 6.18 6.25 -23.16
C GLU A 453 6.84 6.49 -21.80
N TYR A 454 6.37 5.81 -20.75
CA TYR A 454 6.99 5.75 -19.41
C TYR A 454 7.32 7.10 -18.73
N GLY A 455 6.75 8.23 -19.18
CA GLY A 455 7.01 9.55 -18.57
C GLY A 455 8.49 9.96 -18.59
N HIS A 456 9.15 9.91 -19.75
CA HIS A 456 10.57 10.29 -19.88
C HIS A 456 10.81 11.80 -19.72
N TYR A 457 11.01 12.23 -18.47
CA TYR A 457 11.33 13.63 -18.17
C TYR A 457 12.84 13.95 -18.13
N GLY A 458 13.68 12.98 -18.52
CA GLY A 458 15.14 13.11 -18.48
C GLY A 458 15.72 13.09 -17.06
N TRP A 459 14.95 12.61 -16.08
CA TRP A 459 15.44 12.29 -14.74
C TRP A 459 15.08 10.85 -14.37
N ASN A 460 15.87 10.25 -13.48
CA ASN A 460 15.54 8.95 -12.92
C ASN A 460 14.44 9.15 -11.87
N SER A 461 13.34 8.40 -11.94
CA SER A 461 12.36 8.29 -10.85
C SER A 461 12.85 7.34 -9.76
N SER A 462 12.37 7.52 -8.53
CA SER A 462 12.77 6.71 -7.36
C SER A 462 11.73 5.65 -7.01
N LEU A 463 10.63 6.01 -6.35
CA LEU A 463 9.50 5.13 -6.11
C LEU A 463 8.26 5.85 -6.61
N VAL A 464 7.60 5.27 -7.61
CA VAL A 464 6.40 5.85 -8.21
C VAL A 464 5.19 5.06 -7.73
N GLN A 465 4.24 5.75 -7.11
CA GLN A 465 3.06 5.14 -6.50
C GLN A 465 1.77 5.73 -7.05
N GLY A 466 0.85 4.85 -7.45
CA GLY A 466 -0.51 5.20 -7.82
C GLY A 466 -1.45 5.17 -6.61
N TYR A 467 -2.37 6.11 -6.57
CA TYR A 467 -3.38 6.22 -5.52
C TYR A 467 -4.63 5.45 -5.89
N ILE A 468 -5.01 4.52 -5.01
CA ILE A 468 -6.23 3.74 -5.17
C ILE A 468 -7.32 4.33 -4.26
N PRO A 469 -8.53 4.59 -4.76
CA PRO A 469 -9.59 5.27 -3.99
C PRO A 469 -10.04 4.58 -2.69
N ASP A 470 -9.72 3.30 -2.50
CA ASP A 470 -9.94 2.57 -1.24
C ASP A 470 -8.85 2.81 -0.18
N GLY A 471 -7.93 3.74 -0.45
CA GLY A 471 -6.86 4.16 0.45
C GLY A 471 -5.53 3.43 0.23
N ARG A 472 -5.44 2.47 -0.71
CA ARG A 472 -4.16 1.78 -1.01
C ARG A 472 -3.21 2.65 -1.86
N LEU A 473 -1.93 2.29 -1.81
CA LEU A 473 -0.91 2.75 -2.75
C LEU A 473 -0.44 1.58 -3.60
N MET A 474 -0.43 1.76 -4.91
CA MET A 474 0.07 0.76 -5.86
C MET A 474 1.45 1.17 -6.36
N ASN A 475 2.46 0.31 -6.20
CA ASN A 475 3.77 0.58 -6.77
C ASN A 475 3.73 0.36 -8.29
N VAL A 476 4.08 1.41 -9.05
CA VAL A 476 4.18 1.38 -10.52
C VAL A 476 5.57 1.79 -11.00
N SER A 477 6.59 1.67 -10.14
CA SER A 477 7.98 2.07 -10.46
C SER A 477 8.54 1.34 -11.68
N ASP A 478 8.11 0.10 -11.94
CA ASP A 478 8.48 -0.63 -13.16
C ASP A 478 8.02 0.08 -14.43
N CYS A 479 6.93 0.85 -14.38
CA CYS A 479 6.47 1.66 -15.52
C CYS A 479 7.37 2.89 -15.74
N TYR A 480 8.02 3.44 -14.71
CA TYR A 480 8.69 4.75 -14.79
C TYR A 480 10.19 4.73 -14.49
N SER A 481 10.78 3.58 -14.17
CA SER A 481 12.24 3.47 -14.08
C SER A 481 12.87 3.79 -15.43
N GLU A 482 13.78 4.77 -15.44
CA GLU A 482 14.47 5.25 -16.65
C GLU A 482 15.22 4.12 -17.37
N ASN A 483 15.98 3.33 -16.61
CA ASN A 483 16.58 2.10 -17.12
C ASN A 483 15.66 0.92 -16.78
N LYS A 484 15.35 0.11 -17.80
CA LYS A 484 14.56 -1.12 -17.67
C LYS A 484 15.47 -2.36 -17.74
N PRO A 485 15.12 -3.46 -17.05
CA PRO A 485 14.07 -3.52 -16.02
C PRO A 485 14.45 -2.66 -14.80
N ALA A 486 13.48 -2.30 -13.95
CA ALA A 486 13.79 -1.58 -12.73
C ALA A 486 14.67 -2.44 -11.79
N SER A 487 15.21 -1.82 -10.75
CA SER A 487 15.88 -2.56 -9.68
C SER A 487 14.83 -3.20 -8.76
N ASN A 488 15.17 -4.29 -8.09
CA ASN A 488 14.28 -4.92 -7.11
C ASN A 488 14.78 -4.71 -5.68
N LEU A 489 13.91 -4.28 -4.78
CA LEU A 489 14.16 -4.27 -3.35
C LEU A 489 13.57 -5.53 -2.72
N ASP A 490 14.40 -6.35 -2.08
CA ASP A 490 14.00 -7.49 -1.26
C ASP A 490 14.40 -7.23 0.20
N LEU A 491 13.50 -6.58 0.94
CA LEU A 491 13.70 -6.18 2.33
C LEU A 491 12.93 -7.10 3.27
N THR A 492 13.63 -7.72 4.21
CA THR A 492 13.04 -8.52 5.29
C THR A 492 13.24 -7.81 6.64
N ILE A 493 12.19 -7.65 7.43
CA ILE A 493 12.24 -7.05 8.77
C ILE A 493 11.89 -8.11 9.81
N VAL A 494 12.80 -8.27 10.78
CA VAL A 494 12.71 -9.27 11.85
C VAL A 494 12.88 -8.64 13.23
N ASP A 495 12.37 -9.30 14.27
CA ASP A 495 12.64 -8.96 15.66
C ASP A 495 14.06 -9.38 16.09
N SER A 496 14.44 -9.04 17.32
CA SER A 496 15.76 -9.37 17.88
C SER A 496 16.05 -10.88 18.03
N LEU A 497 15.04 -11.74 17.82
CA LEU A 497 15.17 -13.20 17.77
C LEU A 497 15.14 -13.74 16.33
N GLY A 498 15.17 -12.86 15.32
CA GLY A 498 15.11 -13.26 13.91
C GLY A 498 13.72 -13.65 13.42
N ASN A 499 12.66 -13.46 14.21
CA ASN A 499 11.31 -13.75 13.75
C ASN A 499 10.78 -12.62 12.86
N PRO A 500 10.07 -12.94 11.77
CA PRO A 500 9.40 -11.93 10.96
C PRO A 500 8.44 -11.01 11.73
N ILE A 501 8.38 -9.75 11.31
CA ILE A 501 7.41 -8.77 11.80
C ILE A 501 6.56 -8.28 10.63
N ASP A 502 5.27 -8.59 10.67
CA ASP A 502 4.28 -8.15 9.69
C ASP A 502 3.80 -6.71 9.92
N GLY A 503 3.31 -6.08 8.86
CA GLY A 503 2.67 -4.76 8.94
C GLY A 503 3.60 -3.62 9.35
N VAL A 504 4.92 -3.80 9.24
CA VAL A 504 5.91 -2.74 9.44
C VAL A 504 5.79 -1.77 8.28
N ARG A 505 5.46 -0.51 8.58
CA ARG A 505 5.45 0.55 7.59
C ARG A 505 6.87 1.03 7.36
N VAL A 506 7.33 0.97 6.11
CA VAL A 506 8.61 1.49 5.64
C VAL A 506 8.35 2.73 4.80
N ASN A 507 8.73 3.90 5.32
CA ASN A 507 8.88 5.11 4.52
C ASN A 507 10.24 5.04 3.82
N LEU A 508 10.23 4.83 2.52
CA LEU A 508 11.41 4.82 1.67
C LEU A 508 11.75 6.27 1.31
N TYR A 509 13.02 6.61 1.37
CA TYR A 509 13.57 7.92 0.98
C TYR A 509 14.58 7.70 -0.13
N SER A 510 14.72 8.69 -1.01
CA SER A 510 15.71 8.66 -2.09
C SER A 510 16.38 10.01 -2.29
N THR A 511 17.36 10.05 -3.20
CA THR A 511 18.07 11.26 -3.61
C THR A 511 17.48 11.85 -4.88
N ASN A 512 17.24 13.15 -4.87
CA ASN A 512 16.95 13.92 -6.08
C ASN A 512 18.06 14.96 -6.31
N THR A 513 18.42 15.18 -7.58
CA THR A 513 19.43 16.16 -8.02
C THR A 513 18.91 17.10 -9.11
N GLN A 514 17.62 17.03 -9.44
CA GLN A 514 16.99 17.71 -10.58
C GLN A 514 17.11 19.23 -10.50
N TYR A 515 17.08 19.79 -9.28
CA TYR A 515 17.13 21.24 -9.04
C TYR A 515 18.54 21.75 -8.65
N GLY A 516 19.59 21.05 -9.11
CA GLY A 516 21.00 21.47 -8.97
C GLY A 516 21.61 21.26 -7.58
N THR A 517 20.82 21.26 -6.51
CA THR A 517 21.25 20.87 -5.16
C THR A 517 20.68 19.51 -4.80
N ALA A 518 21.55 18.55 -4.48
CA ALA A 518 21.11 17.23 -4.05
C ALA A 518 20.36 17.31 -2.72
N TYR A 519 19.19 16.67 -2.64
CA TYR A 519 18.45 16.51 -1.39
C TYR A 519 17.94 15.08 -1.22
N VAL A 520 17.56 14.74 0.02
CA VAL A 520 16.92 13.47 0.36
C VAL A 520 15.49 13.75 0.81
N ARG A 521 14.52 13.09 0.19
CA ARG A 521 13.09 13.20 0.53
C ARG A 521 12.42 11.83 0.53
N SER A 522 11.23 11.77 1.12
CA SER A 522 10.39 10.57 1.08
C SER A 522 10.05 10.28 -0.38
N ALA A 523 10.34 9.05 -0.80
CA ALA A 523 9.99 8.49 -2.10
C ALA A 523 8.65 7.75 -2.05
N GLY A 524 8.24 7.26 -0.87
CA GLY A 524 6.91 6.68 -0.66
C GLY A 524 6.88 5.62 0.44
N TYR A 525 5.79 4.86 0.50
CA TYR A 525 5.51 3.96 1.63
C TYR A 525 5.26 2.53 1.18
N LEU A 526 5.82 1.57 1.93
CA LEU A 526 5.72 0.14 1.72
C LEU A 526 5.41 -0.56 3.05
N TRP A 527 4.87 -1.78 3.00
CA TRP A 527 4.50 -2.53 4.20
C TRP A 527 4.97 -3.98 4.12
N THR A 528 5.46 -4.52 5.23
CA THR A 528 5.82 -5.94 5.30
C THR A 528 4.60 -6.85 5.34
N ASP A 529 4.70 -7.98 4.64
CA ASP A 529 3.71 -9.06 4.69
C ASP A 529 3.85 -9.93 5.96
N SER A 530 3.09 -11.04 6.03
CA SER A 530 3.14 -11.99 7.15
C SER A 530 4.53 -12.61 7.41
N GLN A 531 5.42 -12.59 6.41
CA GLN A 531 6.81 -13.06 6.49
C GLN A 531 7.80 -11.92 6.75
N GLY A 532 7.31 -10.73 7.10
CA GLY A 532 8.17 -9.58 7.35
C GLY A 532 8.83 -9.07 6.07
N LYS A 533 8.30 -9.42 4.90
CA LYS A 533 8.95 -9.18 3.61
C LYS A 533 8.29 -8.04 2.85
N ILE A 534 9.12 -7.24 2.19
CA ILE A 534 8.79 -6.32 1.10
C ILE A 534 9.62 -6.78 -0.10
N ASN A 535 8.95 -7.15 -1.18
CA ASN A 535 9.60 -7.50 -2.45
C ASN A 535 8.93 -6.67 -3.55
N THR A 536 9.63 -5.67 -4.08
CA THR A 536 9.00 -4.67 -4.94
C THR A 536 10.01 -3.95 -5.84
N PRO A 537 9.61 -3.54 -7.05
CA PRO A 537 10.46 -2.73 -7.92
C PRO A 537 10.73 -1.34 -7.35
N ILE A 538 11.93 -0.83 -7.59
CA ILE A 538 12.38 0.53 -7.26
C ILE A 538 13.19 1.09 -8.42
N GLY A 539 13.17 2.41 -8.58
CA GLY A 539 13.84 3.12 -9.65
C GLY A 539 15.37 2.96 -9.65
N THR A 540 15.96 3.06 -10.84
CA THR A 540 17.38 2.88 -11.11
C THR A 540 18.19 4.17 -10.95
N GLY A 541 19.51 4.05 -10.75
CA GLY A 541 20.41 5.19 -10.64
C GLY A 541 20.23 6.01 -9.35
N LYS A 542 19.56 5.45 -8.34
CA LYS A 542 19.16 6.14 -7.11
C LYS A 542 19.80 5.51 -5.88
N LYS A 543 19.95 6.30 -4.81
CA LYS A 543 20.27 5.77 -3.48
C LYS A 543 19.00 5.68 -2.66
N TYR A 544 18.95 4.74 -1.73
CA TYR A 544 17.78 4.51 -0.91
C TYR A 544 18.09 4.53 0.58
N TYR A 545 17.17 5.13 1.33
CA TYR A 545 17.18 5.24 2.77
C TYR A 545 15.80 4.84 3.28
N MET A 546 15.69 4.54 4.57
CA MET A 546 14.40 4.17 5.13
C MET A 546 14.19 4.72 6.54
N LYS A 547 12.92 4.97 6.85
CA LYS A 547 12.42 5.12 8.21
C LYS A 547 11.28 4.14 8.39
N ILE A 548 11.28 3.41 9.49
CA ILE A 548 10.30 2.36 9.75
C ILE A 548 9.43 2.73 10.95
N TYR A 549 8.19 2.27 10.93
CA TYR A 549 7.23 2.42 12.01
C TYR A 549 6.41 1.15 12.17
N HIS A 550 6.22 0.73 13.42
CA HIS A 550 5.23 -0.29 13.77
C HIS A 550 4.59 0.08 15.12
N PRO A 551 3.26 -0.06 15.30
CA PRO A 551 2.58 0.37 16.53
C PRO A 551 3.14 -0.25 17.82
N ASN A 552 3.59 -1.51 17.77
CA ASN A 552 4.15 -2.21 18.93
C ASN A 552 5.66 -2.00 19.15
N TYR A 553 6.40 -1.60 18.11
CA TYR A 553 7.87 -1.45 18.19
C TYR A 553 8.29 0.03 18.19
N GLY A 554 7.45 0.95 17.74
CA GLY A 554 7.78 2.37 17.62
C GLY A 554 8.36 2.72 16.25
N SER A 555 9.06 3.85 16.19
CA SER A 555 9.69 4.36 14.96
C SER A 555 11.21 4.17 15.03
N TYR A 556 11.82 3.78 13.91
CA TYR A 556 13.27 3.68 13.79
C TYR A 556 13.80 4.34 12.51
N PRO A 557 14.90 5.11 12.57
CA PRO A 557 15.58 5.51 13.81
C PRO A 557 14.64 6.32 14.72
N THR A 558 14.90 6.28 16.03
CA THR A 558 14.02 6.90 17.03
C THR A 558 14.07 8.42 16.94
N GLU A 559 15.18 8.97 16.45
CA GLU A 559 15.32 10.38 16.14
C GLU A 559 14.52 10.76 14.90
N THR A 560 13.76 11.85 15.02
CA THR A 560 12.78 12.24 14.01
C THR A 560 13.39 12.70 12.69
N ASP A 561 14.60 13.25 12.73
CA ASP A 561 15.36 13.88 11.64
C ASP A 561 16.38 12.93 10.98
N LYS A 562 16.37 11.64 11.36
CA LYS A 562 17.30 10.63 10.85
C LYS A 562 16.59 9.57 10.00
N VAL A 563 17.36 8.93 9.13
CA VAL A 563 16.96 7.78 8.29
C VAL A 563 18.09 6.76 8.23
N TYR A 564 17.77 5.48 8.13
CA TYR A 564 18.74 4.41 7.84
C TYR A 564 19.15 4.41 6.39
N ILE A 565 20.41 4.09 6.13
CA ILE A 565 20.85 3.79 4.77
C ILE A 565 20.40 2.39 4.43
N LEU A 566 19.69 2.27 3.31
CA LEU A 566 19.25 1.00 2.77
C LEU A 566 20.19 0.58 1.62
N VAL A 567 20.38 1.46 0.63
CA VAL A 567 21.28 1.28 -0.51
C VAL A 567 22.12 2.54 -0.68
N ASN A 568 23.43 2.46 -0.42
CA ASN A 568 24.34 3.61 -0.46
C ASN A 568 25.00 3.86 -1.83
N THR A 569 24.78 2.95 -2.77
CA THR A 569 25.22 3.04 -4.16
C THR A 569 24.02 3.40 -5.04
N ASN A 570 24.29 3.94 -6.23
CA ASN A 570 23.22 4.08 -7.20
C ASN A 570 22.73 2.70 -7.60
N THR A 571 21.42 2.51 -7.60
CA THR A 571 20.79 1.25 -7.99
C THR A 571 21.03 0.94 -9.47
N VAL A 572 21.12 -0.35 -9.81
CA VAL A 572 21.44 -0.84 -11.16
C VAL A 572 20.23 -1.60 -11.71
N ALA A 573 19.91 -1.37 -12.98
CA ALA A 573 18.81 -2.03 -13.68
C ALA A 573 18.88 -3.56 -13.52
N GLY A 574 17.75 -4.20 -13.25
CA GLY A 574 17.64 -5.65 -13.03
C GLY A 574 18.29 -6.19 -11.75
N GLN A 575 19.03 -5.38 -11.00
CA GLN A 575 19.70 -5.84 -9.79
C GLN A 575 18.70 -6.03 -8.63
N ASN A 576 18.83 -7.14 -7.91
CA ASN A 576 18.10 -7.42 -6.67
C ASN A 576 18.92 -7.02 -5.43
N TYR A 577 18.34 -6.18 -4.57
CA TYR A 577 18.92 -5.71 -3.31
C TYR A 577 18.30 -6.44 -2.13
N ASN A 578 18.97 -7.51 -1.69
CA ASN A 578 18.52 -8.37 -0.59
C ASN A 578 19.05 -7.84 0.75
N ILE A 579 18.15 -7.43 1.64
CA ILE A 579 18.48 -6.77 2.90
C ILE A 579 17.63 -7.35 4.03
N THR A 580 18.27 -7.68 5.15
CA THR A 580 17.56 -8.03 6.39
C THR A 580 17.83 -6.97 7.45
N PHE A 581 16.77 -6.41 8.01
CA PHE A 581 16.83 -5.44 9.10
C PHE A 581 16.26 -6.03 10.39
N THR A 582 17.01 -5.90 11.48
CA THR A 582 16.62 -6.41 12.80
C THR A 582 16.20 -5.26 13.69
N LEU A 583 14.94 -5.27 14.16
CA LEU A 583 14.41 -4.27 15.07
C LEU A 583 15.02 -4.45 16.49
N PRO A 584 15.45 -3.36 17.16
CA PRO A 584 16.27 -3.44 18.37
C PRO A 584 15.51 -3.74 19.68
N ASP A 585 14.17 -3.84 19.68
CA ASP A 585 13.37 -3.98 20.91
C ASP A 585 12.38 -5.17 20.93
N LYS A 586 11.99 -5.55 22.17
CA LYS A 586 11.06 -6.59 22.65
C LYS A 586 10.41 -7.56 21.62
N PRO A 587 10.93 -8.79 21.47
CA PRO A 587 10.21 -9.84 20.73
C PRO A 587 8.88 -10.16 21.43
N LYS A 588 7.86 -10.58 20.67
CA LYS A 588 6.59 -11.05 21.26
C LYS A 588 6.87 -12.21 22.21
N SER A 589 6.45 -12.07 23.47
CA SER A 589 6.60 -13.14 24.45
C SER A 589 5.68 -14.30 24.07
N ARG A 590 6.27 -15.40 23.60
CA ARG A 590 5.56 -16.63 23.22
C ARG A 590 5.67 -17.63 24.37
N SER A 591 4.54 -18.07 24.89
CA SER A 591 4.52 -19.20 25.82
C SER A 591 4.81 -20.47 25.02
N ARG A 592 5.89 -21.18 25.37
CA ARG A 592 6.09 -22.56 24.94
C ARG A 592 5.18 -23.44 25.77
N VAL A 593 4.53 -24.37 25.10
CA VAL A 593 3.94 -25.53 25.75
C VAL A 593 4.99 -26.61 25.83
N ASN A 594 5.16 -27.20 27.01
CA ASN A 594 5.93 -28.43 27.14
C ASN A 594 5.16 -29.56 26.45
N THR A 595 5.73 -30.12 25.39
CA THR A 595 5.23 -31.35 24.77
C THR A 595 5.37 -32.49 25.78
N ASN A 596 4.31 -32.78 26.53
CA ASN A 596 4.21 -34.04 27.26
C ASN A 596 3.87 -35.13 26.24
N PHE A 597 4.90 -35.78 25.68
CA PHE A 597 4.76 -36.92 24.77
C PHE A 597 4.18 -38.18 25.42
N ASN A 598 3.81 -38.12 26.70
CA ASN A 598 3.21 -39.25 27.39
C ASN A 598 1.70 -39.06 27.50
N THR A 599 0.99 -39.91 26.75
CA THR A 599 -0.44 -40.27 26.84
C THR A 599 -1.48 -39.32 26.21
N TYR A 600 -1.37 -39.06 24.90
CA TYR A 600 -2.54 -38.67 24.11
C TYR A 600 -3.11 -39.94 23.46
N ASP A 601 -4.12 -40.56 24.08
CA ASP A 601 -4.81 -41.71 23.49
C ASP A 601 -5.68 -41.21 22.32
N ALA A 602 -5.19 -41.40 21.11
CA ALA A 602 -5.81 -40.92 19.88
C ALA A 602 -5.83 -42.06 18.86
N GLU A 603 -7.01 -42.28 18.26
CA GLU A 603 -7.19 -43.22 17.14
C GLU A 603 -7.46 -42.50 15.82
N LYS A 604 -7.74 -41.19 15.87
CA LYS A 604 -8.21 -40.37 14.76
C LYS A 604 -7.55 -39.00 14.79
N SER A 605 -7.67 -38.29 13.68
CA SER A 605 -7.27 -36.89 13.57
C SER A 605 -8.36 -36.06 12.90
N LEU A 606 -8.46 -34.79 13.30
CA LEU A 606 -9.14 -33.77 12.52
C LEU A 606 -8.20 -33.38 11.36
N GLN A 607 -8.60 -33.69 10.13
CA GLN A 607 -7.94 -33.16 8.93
C GLN A 607 -8.46 -31.76 8.66
N PHE A 608 -7.58 -30.78 8.74
CA PHE A 608 -7.82 -29.38 8.43
C PHE A 608 -7.11 -29.04 7.11
N SER A 609 -7.90 -28.79 6.07
CA SER A 609 -7.39 -28.39 4.76
C SER A 609 -7.71 -26.92 4.53
N PHE A 610 -6.70 -26.07 4.29
CA PHE A 610 -6.92 -24.64 4.23
C PHE A 610 -6.02 -23.92 3.23
N SER A 611 -6.50 -22.77 2.75
CA SER A 611 -5.71 -21.70 2.16
C SER A 611 -5.77 -20.48 3.06
N ALA A 612 -4.68 -19.73 3.17
CA ALA A 612 -4.61 -18.52 3.97
C ALA A 612 -3.77 -17.47 3.26
N LYS A 613 -4.34 -16.27 3.08
CA LYS A 613 -3.70 -15.13 2.41
C LYS A 613 -3.62 -13.93 3.34
N ASN A 614 -2.52 -13.19 3.21
CA ASN A 614 -2.27 -12.02 4.04
C ASN A 614 -3.12 -10.83 3.58
N ILE A 615 -3.64 -10.09 4.55
CA ILE A 615 -4.25 -8.78 4.34
C ILE A 615 -3.40 -7.74 5.06
N SER A 616 -2.61 -6.99 4.30
CA SER A 616 -1.84 -5.85 4.80
C SER A 616 -2.78 -4.69 5.12
N THR A 617 -2.60 -4.07 6.28
CA THR A 617 -3.45 -2.95 6.70
C THR A 617 -2.66 -1.89 7.44
N ASP A 618 -2.92 -0.63 7.12
CA ASP A 618 -2.45 0.53 7.84
C ASP A 618 -3.33 1.74 7.53
N ARG A 619 -3.11 2.81 8.30
CA ARG A 619 -3.52 4.15 7.89
C ARG A 619 -2.58 4.63 6.79
N ASN A 620 -3.12 5.00 5.63
CA ASN A 620 -2.36 5.62 4.55
C ASN A 620 -1.83 7.00 5.02
N PRO A 621 -0.50 7.20 5.08
CA PRO A 621 0.09 8.42 5.60
C PRO A 621 0.07 9.61 4.63
N VAL A 622 -0.22 9.38 3.35
CA VAL A 622 -0.25 10.42 2.31
C VAL A 622 -1.67 10.75 1.81
N ASP A 623 -2.68 9.98 2.21
CA ASP A 623 -4.07 10.31 1.93
C ASP A 623 -4.56 11.46 2.81
N GLY A 624 -5.16 12.49 2.20
CA GLY A 624 -5.66 13.70 2.87
C GLY A 624 -6.75 13.43 3.93
N GLN A 625 -7.49 12.32 3.80
CA GLN A 625 -8.48 11.91 4.83
C GLN A 625 -7.93 10.84 5.79
N GLY A 626 -6.67 10.41 5.58
CA GLY A 626 -5.98 9.42 6.39
C GLY A 626 -6.74 8.10 6.50
N SER A 627 -7.14 7.56 5.36
CA SER A 627 -7.91 6.32 5.22
C SER A 627 -7.15 5.10 5.72
N THR A 628 -7.88 4.16 6.32
CA THR A 628 -7.38 2.81 6.61
C THR A 628 -7.68 1.88 5.44
N PHE A 629 -6.65 1.22 4.90
CA PHE A 629 -6.80 0.28 3.79
C PHE A 629 -6.71 -1.19 4.25
N TYR A 630 -7.23 -2.09 3.42
CA TYR A 630 -7.17 -3.55 3.61
C TYR A 630 -6.74 -4.20 2.30
N GLU A 631 -5.44 -4.37 2.11
CA GLU A 631 -4.86 -4.91 0.88
C GLU A 631 -4.67 -6.42 0.99
N ARG A 632 -5.43 -7.19 0.19
CA ARG A 632 -5.16 -8.62 -0.01
C ARG A 632 -3.89 -8.77 -0.84
N THR A 633 -2.86 -9.34 -0.23
CA THR A 633 -1.58 -9.62 -0.90
C THR A 633 -1.58 -11.05 -1.43
N ALA A 634 -0.77 -11.32 -2.47
CA ALA A 634 -0.63 -12.68 -3.01
C ALA A 634 0.10 -13.64 -2.03
N SER A 635 0.82 -13.09 -1.06
CA SER A 635 1.60 -13.85 -0.09
C SER A 635 0.73 -14.70 0.83
N ASP A 636 1.20 -15.92 1.06
CA ASP A 636 0.59 -16.83 2.01
C ASP A 636 0.67 -16.23 3.42
N ALA A 637 -0.39 -16.46 4.18
CA ALA A 637 -0.43 -16.17 5.60
C ALA A 637 -0.14 -17.42 6.42
N LEU A 638 0.51 -17.22 7.56
CA LEU A 638 0.78 -18.28 8.53
C LEU A 638 -0.28 -18.27 9.62
N LEU A 639 -0.70 -19.46 10.03
CA LEU A 639 -1.60 -19.66 11.17
C LEU A 639 -0.91 -20.44 12.28
N ASN A 640 -1.36 -20.23 13.51
CA ASN A 640 -1.05 -21.13 14.61
C ASN A 640 -2.27 -22.01 14.89
N ILE A 641 -2.02 -23.23 15.38
CA ILE A 641 -3.08 -24.16 15.73
C ILE A 641 -2.81 -24.71 17.11
N HIS A 642 -3.75 -24.52 18.03
CA HIS A 642 -3.64 -24.90 19.42
C HIS A 642 -4.63 -26.01 19.74
N VAL A 643 -4.15 -27.07 20.39
CA VAL A 643 -4.98 -28.11 21.00
C VAL A 643 -5.14 -27.78 22.47
N LEU A 644 -6.38 -27.63 22.92
CA LEU A 644 -6.75 -27.10 24.22
C LEU A 644 -7.57 -28.12 25.02
N SER A 645 -7.39 -28.11 26.33
CA SER A 645 -8.35 -28.66 27.29
C SER A 645 -9.60 -27.77 27.36
N GLU A 646 -10.66 -28.26 27.99
CA GLU A 646 -11.88 -27.48 28.21
C GLU A 646 -11.62 -26.20 29.04
N GLU A 647 -10.80 -26.30 30.08
CA GLU A 647 -10.43 -25.16 30.93
C GLU A 647 -9.63 -24.11 30.15
N GLU A 648 -8.66 -24.56 29.35
CA GLU A 648 -7.86 -23.68 28.49
C GLU A 648 -8.71 -23.04 27.39
N MET A 649 -9.65 -23.79 26.80
CA MET A 649 -10.59 -23.25 25.82
C MET A 649 -11.50 -22.19 26.45
N ASN A 650 -12.08 -22.45 27.62
CA ASN A 650 -12.89 -21.44 28.31
C ASN A 650 -12.08 -20.17 28.62
N THR A 651 -10.82 -20.32 29.01
CA THR A 651 -9.87 -19.21 29.20
C THR A 651 -9.57 -18.47 27.89
N PHE A 652 -9.38 -19.21 26.79
CA PHE A 652 -9.17 -18.66 25.44
C PHE A 652 -10.35 -17.77 25.03
N LYS A 653 -11.57 -18.31 25.15
CA LYS A 653 -12.83 -17.63 24.82
C LYS A 653 -13.04 -16.34 25.63
N SER A 654 -12.68 -16.34 26.91
CA SER A 654 -12.87 -15.18 27.79
C SER A 654 -11.79 -14.11 27.64
N SER A 655 -10.58 -14.46 27.20
CA SER A 655 -9.42 -13.56 27.27
C SER A 655 -9.04 -12.86 25.97
N LYS A 656 -9.49 -13.34 24.80
CA LYS A 656 -9.33 -12.76 23.44
C LYS A 656 -7.90 -12.37 23.00
N THR A 657 -6.91 -12.43 23.88
CA THR A 657 -5.53 -11.94 23.72
C THR A 657 -4.55 -12.49 24.77
N ALA A 658 -5.01 -13.22 25.80
CA ALA A 658 -4.08 -13.71 26.81
C ALA A 658 -3.27 -14.90 26.27
N LYS A 659 -2.06 -15.04 26.80
CA LYS A 659 -1.20 -16.21 26.59
C LYS A 659 -1.97 -17.47 26.96
N VAL A 660 -2.47 -18.19 25.98
CA VAL A 660 -3.11 -19.47 26.21
C VAL A 660 -2.03 -20.52 26.32
N ASN A 661 -1.93 -21.12 27.51
CA ASN A 661 -1.26 -22.40 27.63
C ASN A 661 -2.15 -23.39 26.87
N SER A 662 -1.58 -24.07 25.90
CA SER A 662 -2.25 -25.15 25.19
C SER A 662 -1.64 -26.47 25.65
N ILE A 663 -2.30 -27.57 25.35
CA ILE A 663 -1.72 -28.91 25.49
C ILE A 663 -0.65 -29.11 24.41
N TYR A 664 -0.90 -28.56 23.23
CA TYR A 664 -0.02 -28.67 22.07
C TYR A 664 -0.25 -27.49 21.11
N THR A 665 0.83 -26.98 20.50
CA THR A 665 0.74 -25.93 19.46
C THR A 665 1.54 -26.31 18.23
N LEU A 666 0.91 -26.11 17.08
CA LEU A 666 1.46 -26.22 15.74
C LEU A 666 1.73 -24.80 15.25
N TYR A 667 2.99 -24.37 15.29
CA TYR A 667 3.38 -22.99 15.00
C TYR A 667 3.58 -22.75 13.50
N ARG A 668 3.14 -21.59 13.01
CA ARG A 668 3.43 -21.05 11.67
C ARG A 668 3.16 -22.05 10.54
N ARG A 669 1.94 -22.59 10.50
CA ARG A 669 1.52 -23.50 9.44
C ARG A 669 1.22 -22.72 8.17
N LEU A 670 1.89 -23.12 7.10
CA LEU A 670 1.58 -22.68 5.73
C LEU A 670 0.27 -23.30 5.26
N PRO A 671 -0.42 -22.66 4.30
CA PRO A 671 -1.53 -23.25 3.58
C PRO A 671 -1.28 -24.69 3.14
N GLY A 672 -2.26 -25.57 3.29
CA GLY A 672 -2.14 -26.98 2.97
C GLY A 672 -3.09 -27.86 3.77
N GLU A 673 -2.74 -29.15 3.86
CA GLU A 673 -3.44 -30.13 4.68
C GLU A 673 -2.67 -30.38 5.98
N LEU A 674 -3.39 -30.45 7.08
CA LEU A 674 -2.85 -30.70 8.40
C LEU A 674 -3.75 -31.68 9.15
N ALA A 675 -3.16 -32.67 9.82
CA ALA A 675 -3.89 -33.57 10.70
C ALA A 675 -3.57 -33.26 12.17
N VAL A 676 -4.61 -33.02 12.96
CA VAL A 676 -4.52 -32.74 14.39
C VAL A 676 -5.12 -33.92 15.17
N PRO A 677 -4.36 -34.60 16.04
CA PRO A 677 -4.88 -35.75 16.78
C PRO A 677 -6.04 -35.36 17.68
N ILE A 678 -7.07 -36.21 17.74
CA ILE A 678 -8.25 -36.03 18.59
C ILE A 678 -8.34 -37.15 19.63
N HIS A 679 -8.88 -36.83 20.81
CA HIS A 679 -9.03 -37.77 21.92
C HIS A 679 -9.91 -38.95 21.51
N GLN A 680 -9.52 -40.16 21.91
CA GLN A 680 -10.34 -41.36 21.71
C GLN A 680 -11.68 -41.28 22.46
N SER A 681 -11.68 -40.65 23.64
CA SER A 681 -12.88 -40.39 24.44
C SER A 681 -12.89 -38.97 25.01
N GLY A 682 -14.04 -38.30 24.96
CA GLY A 682 -14.20 -36.91 25.43
C GLY A 682 -14.00 -35.88 24.32
N LYS A 683 -14.03 -34.59 24.70
CA LYS A 683 -13.93 -33.47 23.77
C LYS A 683 -12.48 -33.09 23.50
N THR A 684 -12.16 -32.86 22.23
CA THR A 684 -10.94 -32.16 21.82
C THR A 684 -11.31 -30.77 21.33
N TYR A 685 -10.65 -29.75 21.88
CA TYR A 685 -10.82 -28.37 21.44
C TYR A 685 -9.62 -27.93 20.62
N ILE A 686 -9.86 -27.39 19.43
CA ILE A 686 -8.81 -26.95 18.50
C ILE A 686 -9.08 -25.49 18.13
N ALA A 687 -8.09 -24.61 18.30
CA ALA A 687 -8.17 -23.21 17.92
C ALA A 687 -7.16 -22.91 16.80
N VAL A 688 -7.64 -22.48 15.64
CA VAL A 688 -6.84 -21.99 14.51
C VAL A 688 -6.79 -20.46 14.60
N THR A 689 -5.61 -19.89 14.86
CA THR A 689 -5.47 -18.51 15.33
C THR A 689 -4.60 -17.65 14.40
N ASN A 690 -4.96 -16.37 14.30
CA ASN A 690 -4.09 -15.31 13.77
C ASN A 690 -3.37 -14.59 14.93
N ASP A 691 -2.77 -15.34 15.84
CA ASP A 691 -2.08 -14.77 17.01
C ASP A 691 -0.56 -14.69 16.84
N PHE A 692 -0.03 -15.09 15.67
CA PHE A 692 1.37 -14.85 15.29
C PHE A 692 1.56 -13.41 14.85
N ASN A 693 0.76 -12.96 13.89
CA ASN A 693 0.85 -11.61 13.32
C ASN A 693 0.60 -10.55 14.40
N TYR A 694 1.22 -9.39 14.21
CA TYR A 694 1.09 -8.23 15.07
C TYR A 694 -0.01 -7.30 14.59
N LYS A 695 -0.24 -7.23 13.26
CA LYS A 695 -1.10 -6.21 12.67
C LYS A 695 -1.92 -6.71 11.50
N ASN A 696 -1.32 -7.50 10.60
CA ASN A 696 -1.97 -7.95 9.39
C ASN A 696 -3.11 -8.92 9.69
N PHE A 697 -4.16 -8.81 8.89
CA PHE A 697 -5.29 -9.73 8.95
C PHE A 697 -4.98 -10.94 8.07
N ILE A 698 -5.74 -12.02 8.25
CA ILE A 698 -5.64 -13.20 7.41
C ILE A 698 -7.01 -13.47 6.79
N GLU A 699 -7.07 -13.66 5.48
CA GLU A 699 -8.22 -14.29 4.84
C GLU A 699 -7.95 -15.79 4.72
N ILE A 700 -8.84 -16.61 5.27
CA ILE A 700 -8.72 -18.06 5.29
C ILE A 700 -9.92 -18.72 4.62
N GLU A 701 -9.66 -19.70 3.76
CA GLU A 701 -10.66 -20.63 3.22
C GLU A 701 -10.30 -22.04 3.66
N TYR A 702 -11.27 -22.82 4.15
CA TYR A 702 -10.97 -24.13 4.74
C TYR A 702 -12.12 -25.14 4.66
N SER A 703 -11.75 -26.41 4.87
CA SER A 703 -12.64 -27.54 5.12
C SER A 703 -12.06 -28.43 6.21
N THR A 704 -12.94 -29.15 6.91
CA THR A 704 -12.57 -30.08 7.98
C THR A 704 -13.16 -31.46 7.73
N ASP A 705 -12.43 -32.51 8.09
CA ASP A 705 -12.90 -33.89 8.09
C ASP A 705 -12.27 -34.68 9.24
N ILE A 706 -12.83 -35.84 9.58
CA ILE A 706 -12.25 -36.77 10.56
C ILE A 706 -11.69 -37.97 9.82
N ILE A 707 -10.39 -38.18 9.97
CA ILE A 707 -9.69 -39.31 9.37
C ILE A 707 -9.31 -40.36 10.41
N ASN A 708 -9.28 -41.62 9.97
CA ASN A 708 -8.79 -42.73 10.77
C ASN A 708 -7.26 -42.70 10.88
N GLY A 709 -6.74 -43.04 12.06
CA GLY A 709 -5.33 -42.97 12.41
C GLY A 709 -4.99 -41.65 13.12
N ALA A 710 -4.32 -41.74 14.26
CA ALA A 710 -3.72 -40.58 14.90
C ALA A 710 -2.46 -40.17 14.14
N VAL A 711 -2.60 -39.14 13.33
CA VAL A 711 -1.47 -38.47 12.70
C VAL A 711 -1.07 -37.32 13.61
N PHE A 712 0.13 -37.45 14.17
CA PHE A 712 0.80 -36.35 14.83
C PHE A 712 1.65 -35.65 13.77
N ASP A 713 1.13 -34.56 13.20
CA ASP A 713 1.97 -33.64 12.44
C ASP A 713 2.85 -32.88 13.42
N ALA A 714 3.86 -33.56 13.95
CA ALA A 714 4.96 -32.91 14.62
C ALA A 714 5.80 -32.22 13.54
N SER A 715 5.42 -30.99 13.14
CA SER A 715 6.42 -30.07 12.62
C SER A 715 7.36 -29.76 13.77
N ILE A 716 8.34 -30.63 13.92
CA ILE A 716 9.61 -30.29 14.50
C ILE A 716 10.20 -29.33 13.47
N ASN A 717 9.85 -28.04 13.57
CA ASN A 717 10.93 -27.10 13.43
C ASN A 717 11.88 -27.50 14.54
N GLU A 718 13.11 -27.87 14.18
CA GLU A 718 14.20 -27.83 15.14
C GLU A 718 13.92 -26.58 15.97
N ALA A 719 13.67 -26.77 17.26
CA ALA A 719 13.90 -25.65 18.16
C ALA A 719 15.24 -25.10 17.67
N GLU A 720 15.33 -23.80 17.38
CA GLU A 720 16.62 -23.17 17.60
C GLU A 720 16.97 -23.61 19.01
N ASP A 721 17.88 -24.59 19.06
CA ASP A 721 18.22 -25.25 20.28
C ASP A 721 18.70 -24.10 21.13
N GLU A 722 18.06 -23.82 22.27
CA GLU A 722 18.52 -22.78 23.19
C GLU A 722 19.93 -23.13 23.73
N ASN A 723 20.49 -24.27 23.30
CA ASN A 723 21.88 -24.69 23.46
C ASN A 723 22.76 -24.52 22.20
N LYS A 724 22.23 -24.16 21.03
CA LYS A 724 23.05 -23.86 19.85
C LYS A 724 23.58 -22.44 19.95
N LEU A 725 24.89 -22.33 20.16
CA LEU A 725 25.61 -21.08 20.16
C LEU A 725 25.54 -20.42 18.76
N THR A 726 24.64 -19.45 18.60
CA THR A 726 24.55 -18.61 17.39
C THR A 726 25.71 -17.62 17.37
N VAL A 727 26.59 -17.79 16.38
CA VAL A 727 27.76 -16.93 16.19
C VAL A 727 27.75 -16.35 14.78
N ASN A 728 27.88 -15.04 14.69
CA ASN A 728 28.14 -14.33 13.44
C ASN A 728 29.57 -13.80 13.46
N ILE A 729 30.28 -13.97 12.34
CA ILE A 729 31.64 -13.46 12.18
C ILE A 729 31.70 -12.51 10.99
N TYR A 730 32.37 -11.37 11.16
CA TYR A 730 32.46 -10.34 10.13
C TYR A 730 33.69 -9.44 10.34
N PRO A 731 34.23 -8.82 9.28
CA PRO A 731 33.91 -9.08 7.87
C PRO A 731 34.37 -10.48 7.42
N ASN A 732 33.78 -10.99 6.33
CA ASN A 732 34.22 -12.22 5.68
C ASN A 732 33.97 -12.07 4.15
N PRO A 733 34.99 -11.89 3.31
CA PRO A 733 36.43 -11.98 3.62
C PRO A 733 36.95 -10.88 4.58
N ALA A 734 37.87 -11.25 5.46
CA ALA A 734 38.47 -10.41 6.49
C ALA A 734 39.88 -9.95 6.08
N ASP A 735 40.27 -8.74 6.51
CA ASP A 735 41.63 -8.21 6.30
C ASP A 735 42.48 -8.40 7.56
N ASN A 736 42.66 -7.38 8.40
CA ASN A 736 43.48 -7.48 9.61
C ASN A 736 42.69 -7.80 10.87
N GLN A 737 41.37 -7.76 10.83
CA GLN A 737 40.52 -7.95 12.02
C GLN A 737 39.28 -8.78 11.69
N LEU A 738 38.90 -9.63 12.64
CA LEU A 738 37.70 -10.45 12.62
C LEU A 738 36.87 -10.18 13.89
N ASN A 739 35.64 -9.72 13.72
CA ASN A 739 34.68 -9.54 14.79
C ASN A 739 33.78 -10.76 14.91
N ILE A 740 33.41 -11.07 16.14
CA ILE A 740 32.57 -12.21 16.49
C ILE A 740 31.44 -11.69 17.36
N MET A 741 30.21 -11.89 16.92
CA MET A 741 29.01 -11.58 17.67
C MET A 741 28.36 -12.89 18.14
N ALA A 742 28.26 -13.04 19.45
CA ALA A 742 27.62 -14.18 20.11
C ALA A 742 26.70 -13.65 21.21
N SER A 743 25.43 -13.40 20.89
CA SER A 743 24.40 -12.96 21.85
C SER A 743 23.35 -14.07 21.99
N PRO A 744 22.88 -14.43 23.19
CA PRO A 744 23.13 -13.85 24.52
C PRO A 744 24.26 -14.52 25.35
N TYR A 745 25.20 -15.27 24.75
CA TYR A 745 26.11 -16.16 25.51
C TYR A 745 27.57 -15.70 25.60
N ASN A 746 28.18 -15.83 26.78
CA ASN A 746 29.61 -15.59 26.99
C ASN A 746 30.48 -16.70 26.34
N ILE A 747 31.42 -16.31 25.49
CA ILE A 747 32.44 -17.18 24.89
C ILE A 747 33.56 -17.47 25.90
N GLN A 748 33.86 -18.74 26.13
CA GLN A 748 34.94 -19.20 26.99
C GLN A 748 36.28 -19.29 26.25
N SER A 749 36.27 -19.79 25.02
CA SER A 749 37.48 -19.91 24.20
C SER A 749 37.18 -19.88 22.70
N ILE A 750 38.19 -19.50 21.93
CA ILE A 750 38.14 -19.36 20.46
C ILE A 750 39.38 -20.01 19.85
N ARG A 751 39.18 -20.86 18.84
CA ARG A 751 40.23 -21.56 18.11
C ARG A 751 40.12 -21.31 16.61
N ILE A 752 41.19 -20.86 15.97
CA ILE A 752 41.28 -20.65 14.52
C ILE A 752 42.18 -21.73 13.90
N MET A 753 41.70 -22.37 12.85
CA MET A 753 42.40 -23.43 12.11
C MET A 753 42.45 -23.10 10.62
N ASP A 754 43.50 -23.50 9.92
CA ASP A 754 43.53 -23.47 8.45
C ASP A 754 42.79 -24.68 7.84
N ILE A 755 42.74 -24.75 6.51
CA ILE A 755 42.09 -25.86 5.77
C ILE A 755 42.75 -27.23 5.99
N THR A 756 44.00 -27.28 6.45
CA THR A 756 44.71 -28.53 6.76
C THR A 756 44.40 -29.03 8.17
N GLY A 757 43.68 -28.23 8.97
CA GLY A 757 43.40 -28.51 10.38
C GLY A 757 44.49 -28.04 11.33
N LYS A 758 45.53 -27.35 10.86
CA LYS A 758 46.57 -26.76 11.71
C LYS A 758 45.97 -25.61 12.51
N VAL A 759 46.16 -25.64 13.82
CA VAL A 759 45.72 -24.56 14.71
C VAL A 759 46.64 -23.36 14.53
N ILE A 760 46.06 -22.24 14.10
CA ILE A 760 46.74 -20.96 13.87
C ILE A 760 46.69 -20.09 15.12
N ARG A 761 45.58 -20.18 15.87
CA ARG A 761 45.41 -19.44 17.12
C ARG A 761 44.46 -20.15 18.08
N ASP A 762 44.77 -20.09 19.37
CA ASP A 762 43.93 -20.61 20.45
C ASP A 762 43.88 -19.58 21.58
N ILE A 763 42.70 -19.03 21.84
CA ILE A 763 42.45 -17.94 22.79
C ILE A 763 41.54 -18.49 23.90
N GLN A 764 42.02 -18.45 25.13
CA GLN A 764 41.31 -18.90 26.32
C GLN A 764 40.86 -17.70 27.16
N ASN A 765 39.78 -17.86 27.95
CA ASN A 765 39.26 -16.86 28.88
C ASN A 765 38.97 -15.50 28.22
N VAL A 766 38.18 -15.54 27.14
CA VAL A 766 37.84 -14.35 26.36
C VAL A 766 37.05 -13.34 27.23
N SER A 767 37.45 -12.07 27.23
CA SER A 767 36.82 -10.99 28.03
C SER A 767 35.35 -10.78 27.65
N GLN A 768 34.50 -10.30 28.56
CA GLN A 768 33.04 -10.12 28.35
C GLN A 768 32.65 -8.98 27.38
N ASN A 769 33.42 -8.77 26.31
CA ASN A 769 33.12 -7.78 25.28
C ASN A 769 32.39 -8.45 24.11
N ASN A 770 31.19 -7.99 23.78
CA ASN A 770 30.44 -8.41 22.60
C ASN A 770 30.19 -7.15 21.73
N PRO A 771 30.75 -7.05 20.51
CA PRO A 771 31.47 -8.08 19.77
C PRO A 771 32.89 -8.37 20.29
N TYR A 772 33.35 -9.61 20.12
CA TYR A 772 34.73 -10.02 20.39
C TYR A 772 35.59 -9.74 19.14
N GLN A 773 36.68 -9.00 19.31
CA GLN A 773 37.57 -8.60 18.20
C GLN A 773 38.87 -9.39 18.22
N ILE A 774 39.22 -10.02 17.11
CA ILE A 774 40.46 -10.79 16.92
C ILE A 774 41.30 -10.14 15.82
N ASP A 775 42.54 -9.78 16.17
CA ASP A 775 43.55 -9.36 15.20
C ASP A 775 44.08 -10.56 14.39
N ILE A 776 43.86 -10.56 13.09
CA ILE A 776 44.31 -11.60 12.15
C ILE A 776 45.34 -11.07 11.16
N SER A 777 45.98 -9.93 11.44
CA SER A 777 47.02 -9.33 10.57
C SER A 777 48.19 -10.27 10.26
N ASN A 778 48.51 -11.18 11.19
CA ASN A 778 49.65 -12.08 11.10
C ASN A 778 49.34 -13.47 10.49
N ILE A 779 48.17 -13.65 9.86
CA ILE A 779 47.82 -14.90 9.16
C ILE A 779 47.79 -14.68 7.65
N GLU A 780 48.28 -15.64 6.88
CA GLU A 780 48.37 -15.56 5.41
C GLU A 780 46.99 -15.57 4.76
N SER A 781 46.86 -15.03 3.55
CA SER A 781 45.64 -15.09 2.73
C SER A 781 45.20 -16.53 2.52
N GLY A 782 43.93 -16.85 2.79
CA GLY A 782 43.46 -18.24 2.74
C GLY A 782 42.11 -18.49 3.41
N ILE A 783 41.68 -19.76 3.40
CA ILE A 783 40.44 -20.21 4.04
C ILE A 783 40.75 -20.72 5.44
N TYR A 784 40.01 -20.22 6.42
CA TYR A 784 40.14 -20.58 7.83
C TYR A 784 38.80 -20.97 8.45
N PHE A 785 38.87 -21.78 9.50
CA PHE A 785 37.74 -22.17 10.33
C PHE A 785 37.95 -21.66 11.74
N ILE A 786 36.98 -20.91 12.26
CA ILE A 786 36.95 -20.46 13.64
C ILE A 786 35.94 -21.27 14.44
N THR A 787 36.39 -21.81 15.55
CA THR A 787 35.63 -22.60 16.51
C THR A 787 35.48 -21.81 17.80
N LEU A 788 34.27 -21.70 18.32
CA LEU A 788 33.97 -20.99 19.55
C LEU A 788 33.34 -21.94 20.55
N TYR A 789 33.77 -21.86 21.81
CA TYR A 789 33.27 -22.64 22.91
C TYR A 789 32.59 -21.73 23.93
N SER A 790 31.41 -22.13 24.38
CA SER A 790 30.67 -21.48 25.47
C SER A 790 30.11 -22.54 26.42
N HIS A 791 29.56 -22.11 27.55
CA HIS A 791 28.83 -22.99 28.46
C HIS A 791 27.60 -23.67 27.85
N LYS A 792 27.11 -23.19 26.69
CA LYS A 792 25.98 -23.78 25.95
C LYS A 792 26.39 -24.74 24.85
N GLY A 793 27.61 -24.66 24.35
CA GLY A 793 28.08 -25.53 23.27
C GLY A 793 29.17 -24.93 22.40
N LYS A 794 29.41 -25.59 21.26
CA LYS A 794 30.44 -25.27 20.27
C LYS A 794 29.81 -24.75 18.98
N SER A 795 30.38 -23.69 18.39
CA SER A 795 30.01 -23.19 17.06
C SER A 795 31.23 -23.15 16.15
N VAL A 796 31.07 -23.48 14.86
CA VAL A 796 32.14 -23.43 13.86
C VAL A 796 31.70 -22.57 12.68
N LYS A 797 32.56 -21.63 12.26
CA LYS A 797 32.30 -20.73 11.14
C LYS A 797 33.52 -20.67 10.22
N LYS A 798 33.27 -20.51 8.91
CA LYS A 798 34.32 -20.35 7.89
C LYS A 798 34.55 -18.86 7.65
N PHE A 799 35.80 -18.42 7.58
CA PHE A 799 36.15 -17.11 7.02
C PHE A 799 37.31 -17.17 6.05
N ILE A 800 37.39 -16.16 5.18
CA ILE A 800 38.44 -16.00 4.16
C ILE A 800 39.31 -14.82 4.59
N LYS A 801 40.63 -15.00 4.74
CA LYS A 801 41.60 -13.91 4.89
C LYS A 801 42.02 -13.44 3.50
N LYS A 802 41.93 -12.12 3.26
CA LYS A 802 42.46 -11.48 2.05
C LYS A 802 43.97 -11.42 2.03
#